data_AF-A0A1I5TSZ6-F1
#
_entry.id   AF-A0A1I5TSZ6-F1
#
_cell.length_a   1.000
_cell.length_b   1.000
_cell.length_c   1.000
_cell.angle_alpha   90.00
_cell.angle_beta   90.00
_cell.angle_gamma   90.00
#
_symmetry.space_group_name_H-M   'P 1'
#
loop_
_entity.id
_entity.type
_entity.pdbx_description
1 polymer ?
#
loop_
_entity_poly.entity_id
_entity_poly.type
_entity_poly.pdbx_seq_one_letter_code
_entity_poly.pdbx_strand_id
1 'polypeptide(L)'
;MTHPASRPIRQLKFLALTLALVLTACGGGGSGGGASFPLIPPPSGNAPPDTTPPTTPPTTPPATPPETPPETPPEDPPVTPPVTPPVTPPTCSAAVPASAPLTAISAIQGTGDLSPMASQAVTVRGVVVGDFQNTGTSIVKLNGFFVQQLVPDADPATSEGIFVYAPGAATRVAVGDYVQVSGAVTEFGQTAGAGAKPDAITQIAGTGGDPLVISVCGSGVAVAPKQITLPVADESTLERYEGMLVEIAQPLAVTELFELGRYGQMVLSLNGRQFNTTNGNASATHAQNLLSRIVLDDGASPQNPNPIPYLSAPGTDGTRRMGDTTQKVTGILSHNFGAYRIQPTVAPVFAQTNARQPTAPVVGGTLKVASFNVLNYFTTFLNGETASGQTGQGCSFGTGPAAAGNCRGANNLVEFQRQQAKIVAAIAGLDADVVGLMEIQNTDVATDDLLAALNAKVGANTYAAVHSGVFGTDAIKVDILYKPAKVQRVGNVVLPTGADLVNYTAASGRPPLAQRFNTVGNNGGFWFVVNHFKSKGSCPTTGDIDMGQGCFNLARIEQAKALNSFVAKLKLMGAPQVENDVLMMGDFNSYLLEDPTQQLEAAGNESLLKRMPANDRYTYVFGGETGALDHSYASASLKTQVSGVSVWHINSDEPTALDYNTDFTTDDRFAPTPFRASDHDPVLVGLTLTADAAAAQPIVTASIPAAVKVGETYSVNISEATPGGATTLASLSVDWGDGSAATTAPGTGTVTHTYAAAGTFSVVVTLTNSAGQTAVQSGSVNASTVVVVTPPGAPDLFFSEYVEGSATNKALEIYNPTAAAVDLSLYTLNLYSNGAAAPSSFAPLTGSLPAGGVLVLANNAATAAFKPPGTIINSSVINFNGDDALTLEKSGVVIDRIGQVGTDPGTEWTGVGGVSTLNQTLRRKATIKAGDRNPGLAFDPSLEWDSFPIDTSAGLGAHTVQ
;
A
#
# COMPACT_ATOMS: atom_id res chain seq x y z
N MET A 1 18.55 6.70 45.92
CA MET A 1 17.65 5.77 46.64
C MET A 1 16.48 5.44 45.74
N THR A 2 15.77 4.35 46.03
CA THR A 2 14.54 3.83 45.41
C THR A 2 13.60 4.84 44.73
N HIS A 3 13.10 4.48 43.53
CA HIS A 3 11.72 4.74 43.10
C HIS A 3 11.21 3.57 42.24
N PRO A 4 9.99 3.03 42.47
CA PRO A 4 9.50 1.83 41.79
C PRO A 4 8.34 2.07 40.80
N ALA A 5 8.08 1.02 40.00
CA ALA A 5 6.80 0.66 39.37
C ALA A 5 6.18 1.58 38.29
N SER A 6 6.18 1.08 37.06
CA SER A 6 5.20 1.39 36.02
C SER A 6 4.44 0.11 35.61
N ARG A 7 3.16 0.25 35.24
CA ARG A 7 2.28 -0.84 34.75
C ARG A 7 1.67 -0.46 33.38
N PRO A 8 1.10 -1.42 32.61
CA PRO A 8 1.56 -1.62 31.24
C PRO A 8 0.71 -0.94 30.16
N ILE A 9 1.38 -0.54 29.07
CA ILE A 9 0.74 -0.16 27.81
C ILE A 9 0.25 -1.44 27.10
N ARG A 10 -1.06 -1.66 27.13
CA ARG A 10 -1.74 -2.82 26.50
C ARG A 10 -2.78 -2.41 25.46
N GLN A 11 -2.45 -1.46 24.59
CA GLN A 11 -3.17 -1.13 23.35
C GLN A 11 -2.24 -0.31 22.43
N LEU A 12 -1.76 -0.93 21.33
CA LEU A 12 -1.22 -0.33 20.08
C LEU A 12 -0.45 -1.36 19.21
N LYS A 13 -0.13 -2.56 19.73
CA LYS A 13 0.68 -3.58 19.03
C LYS A 13 -0.06 -4.47 18.01
N PHE A 14 -1.31 -4.18 17.67
CA PHE A 14 -2.11 -4.97 16.71
C PHE A 14 -2.47 -4.15 15.48
N LEU A 15 -1.56 -4.12 14.48
CA LEU A 15 -1.93 -3.87 13.07
C LEU A 15 -0.82 -4.30 12.10
N ALA A 16 0.45 -4.02 12.41
CA ALA A 16 1.58 -4.12 11.47
C ALA A 16 2.35 -5.48 11.44
N LEU A 17 1.85 -6.54 12.10
CA LEU A 17 2.55 -7.84 12.19
C LEU A 17 1.71 -9.03 11.71
N THR A 18 0.43 -8.83 11.41
CA THR A 18 -0.53 -9.91 11.07
C THR A 18 -0.60 -10.27 9.59
N LEU A 19 0.19 -9.63 8.72
CA LEU A 19 0.11 -9.81 7.26
C LEU A 19 1.26 -10.64 6.64
N ALA A 20 2.26 -11.03 7.44
CA ALA A 20 3.44 -11.77 6.97
C ALA A 20 3.48 -13.26 7.40
N LEU A 21 2.52 -13.74 8.20
CA LEU A 21 2.61 -15.07 8.85
C LEU A 21 1.28 -15.85 8.91
N VAL A 22 0.44 -15.77 7.87
CA VAL A 22 -0.79 -16.57 7.76
C VAL A 22 -1.00 -17.12 6.34
N LEU A 23 -0.15 -18.07 5.92
CA LEU A 23 -0.43 -18.88 4.72
C LEU A 23 0.23 -20.28 4.70
N THR A 24 0.44 -20.90 5.87
CA THR A 24 1.03 -22.25 5.99
C THR A 24 0.35 -23.13 7.07
N ALA A 25 -1.00 -23.13 7.12
CA ALA A 25 -1.75 -23.95 8.09
C ALA A 25 -3.15 -24.39 7.61
N CYS A 26 -3.23 -25.21 6.55
CA CYS A 26 -4.47 -25.88 6.13
C CYS A 26 -4.41 -27.41 6.36
N GLY A 27 -4.21 -27.82 7.60
CA GLY A 27 -4.36 -29.22 8.06
C GLY A 27 -5.58 -29.36 8.98
N GLY A 28 -6.67 -29.94 8.48
CA GLY A 28 -7.94 -30.02 9.21
C GLY A 28 -8.02 -31.16 10.23
N GLY A 29 -8.65 -30.92 11.38
CA GLY A 29 -9.02 -31.95 12.37
C GLY A 29 -10.50 -31.85 12.74
N GLY A 30 -11.31 -32.84 12.33
CA GLY A 30 -12.78 -32.72 12.43
C GLY A 30 -13.62 -33.97 12.14
N SER A 31 -13.07 -35.17 12.37
CA SER A 31 -13.78 -36.47 12.52
C SER A 31 -14.96 -36.85 11.60
N GLY A 32 -14.77 -37.92 10.81
CA GLY A 32 -15.83 -38.93 10.60
C GLY A 32 -16.52 -38.95 9.23
N GLY A 33 -15.96 -39.70 8.28
CA GLY A 33 -16.63 -40.05 7.02
C GLY A 33 -15.65 -40.65 6.00
N GLY A 34 -15.65 -41.97 5.84
CA GLY A 34 -14.77 -42.64 4.87
C GLY A 34 -15.37 -42.62 3.46
N ALA A 35 -14.63 -42.12 2.48
CA ALA A 35 -14.95 -42.21 1.06
C ALA A 35 -13.67 -42.49 0.25
N SER A 36 -13.66 -43.59 -0.51
CA SER A 36 -12.52 -43.99 -1.33
C SER A 36 -12.54 -43.26 -2.68
N PHE A 37 -11.40 -42.71 -3.11
CA PHE A 37 -11.25 -42.16 -4.46
C PHE A 37 -11.22 -43.28 -5.52
N PRO A 38 -12.08 -43.24 -6.57
CA PRO A 38 -11.94 -44.09 -7.73
C PRO A 38 -10.89 -43.53 -8.71
N LEU A 39 -10.02 -44.39 -9.22
CA LEU A 39 -9.11 -44.05 -10.33
C LEU A 39 -9.89 -43.97 -11.65
N ILE A 40 -9.63 -42.94 -12.46
CA ILE A 40 -10.13 -42.83 -13.84
C ILE A 40 -8.96 -43.10 -14.81
N PRO A 41 -9.11 -44.00 -15.80
CA PRO A 41 -8.03 -44.42 -16.69
C PRO A 41 -7.76 -43.42 -17.84
N PRO A 42 -6.57 -43.47 -18.47
CA PRO A 42 -6.23 -42.61 -19.61
C PRO A 42 -6.98 -43.02 -20.90
N PRO A 43 -7.25 -42.07 -21.81
CA PRO A 43 -7.92 -42.35 -23.09
C PRO A 43 -6.97 -43.00 -24.12
N SER A 44 -7.54 -43.86 -24.97
CA SER A 44 -6.87 -44.49 -26.11
C SER A 44 -7.46 -43.99 -27.44
N GLY A 45 -6.67 -43.87 -28.51
CA GLY A 45 -7.18 -43.35 -29.79
C GLY A 45 -6.15 -43.12 -30.92
N ASN A 46 -5.70 -44.21 -31.54
CA ASN A 46 -5.20 -44.40 -32.92
C ASN A 46 -4.78 -43.19 -33.82
N ALA A 47 -3.62 -43.31 -34.47
CA ALA A 47 -3.20 -42.51 -35.62
C ALA A 47 -3.45 -43.22 -36.98
N PRO A 48 -3.60 -42.49 -38.11
CA PRO A 48 -3.60 -43.03 -39.48
C PRO A 48 -2.17 -43.12 -40.10
N PRO A 49 -1.98 -43.84 -41.23
CA PRO A 49 -0.65 -44.22 -41.73
C PRO A 49 0.00 -43.27 -42.77
N ASP A 50 1.29 -43.54 -43.03
CA ASP A 50 2.26 -42.85 -43.88
C ASP A 50 2.09 -43.04 -45.41
N THR A 51 2.53 -42.04 -46.20
CA THR A 51 3.05 -42.22 -47.56
C THR A 51 4.12 -41.15 -47.91
N THR A 52 5.22 -41.58 -48.51
CA THR A 52 6.41 -40.81 -48.96
C THR A 52 6.89 -41.38 -50.32
N PRO A 53 8.06 -40.99 -50.90
CA PRO A 53 8.88 -39.77 -50.84
C PRO A 53 8.64 -38.98 -52.16
N PRO A 54 9.59 -38.42 -52.95
CA PRO A 54 10.96 -37.90 -52.76
C PRO A 54 11.01 -36.35 -53.04
N THR A 55 12.10 -35.59 -53.28
CA THR A 55 13.44 -35.82 -53.87
C THR A 55 14.53 -34.88 -53.30
N THR A 56 15.79 -35.19 -53.63
CA THR A 56 17.07 -34.51 -53.33
C THR A 56 17.98 -34.69 -54.58
N PRO A 57 19.29 -34.31 -54.71
CA PRO A 57 20.32 -34.01 -53.70
C PRO A 57 21.28 -32.81 -54.09
N PRO A 58 22.61 -32.78 -53.82
CA PRO A 58 23.19 -32.30 -52.55
C PRO A 58 24.38 -31.30 -52.70
N THR A 59 24.92 -30.80 -51.57
CA THR A 59 26.36 -30.50 -51.39
C THR A 59 26.78 -30.76 -49.93
N THR A 60 28.08 -31.01 -49.69
CA THR A 60 28.63 -31.53 -48.42
C THR A 60 29.80 -30.68 -47.89
N PRO A 61 29.99 -30.64 -46.56
CA PRO A 61 31.29 -30.59 -45.89
C PRO A 61 31.53 -31.86 -45.00
N PRO A 62 32.70 -32.04 -44.33
CA PRO A 62 33.29 -33.38 -44.17
C PRO A 62 32.95 -34.16 -42.89
N ALA A 63 33.35 -35.44 -42.87
CA ALA A 63 33.13 -36.38 -41.77
C ALA A 63 34.24 -36.38 -40.70
N THR A 64 33.84 -36.64 -39.46
CA THR A 64 34.71 -36.97 -38.32
C THR A 64 34.83 -38.51 -38.20
N PRO A 65 35.97 -39.09 -37.75
CA PRO A 65 36.13 -40.55 -37.64
C PRO A 65 35.22 -41.20 -36.58
N PRO A 66 34.98 -42.53 -36.65
CA PRO A 66 34.20 -43.24 -35.64
C PRO A 66 34.95 -43.33 -34.31
N GLU A 67 34.26 -43.02 -33.20
CA GLU A 67 34.76 -43.32 -31.87
C GLU A 67 34.77 -44.84 -31.63
N THR A 68 35.90 -45.36 -31.18
CA THR A 68 36.02 -46.73 -30.64
C THR A 68 35.30 -46.79 -29.29
N PRO A 69 34.62 -47.89 -28.93
CA PRO A 69 34.11 -48.04 -27.57
C PRO A 69 35.27 -47.90 -26.57
N PRO A 70 35.12 -47.12 -25.48
CA PRO A 70 36.16 -47.04 -24.47
C PRO A 70 36.36 -48.42 -23.84
N GLU A 71 37.60 -48.91 -23.88
CA GLU A 71 37.98 -50.03 -23.02
C GLU A 71 37.73 -49.62 -21.57
N THR A 72 37.11 -50.49 -20.78
CA THR A 72 37.03 -50.30 -19.33
C THR A 72 38.46 -50.21 -18.79
N PRO A 73 38.83 -49.11 -18.10
CA PRO A 73 40.08 -49.07 -17.35
C PRO A 73 40.15 -50.27 -16.38
N PRO A 74 41.34 -50.76 -16.02
CA PRO A 74 41.45 -51.67 -14.89
C PRO A 74 40.85 -51.00 -13.65
N GLU A 75 40.15 -51.76 -12.81
CA GLU A 75 39.80 -51.26 -11.48
C GLU A 75 41.09 -50.93 -10.72
N ASP A 76 41.31 -49.64 -10.46
CA ASP A 76 42.25 -49.25 -9.41
C ASP A 76 41.79 -49.92 -8.11
N PRO A 77 42.69 -50.60 -7.37
CA PRO A 77 42.32 -51.24 -6.11
C PRO A 77 41.76 -50.16 -5.16
N PRO A 78 40.74 -50.47 -4.35
CA PRO A 78 40.00 -49.46 -3.59
C PRO A 78 40.94 -48.66 -2.69
N VAL A 79 41.26 -47.44 -3.12
CA VAL A 79 42.06 -46.50 -2.35
C VAL A 79 41.23 -46.13 -1.13
N THR A 80 41.57 -46.72 0.01
CA THR A 80 40.96 -46.35 1.29
C THR A 80 41.09 -44.84 1.46
N PRO A 81 39.98 -44.12 1.73
CA PRO A 81 40.05 -42.68 1.93
C PRO A 81 41.07 -42.41 3.06
N PRO A 82 41.95 -41.40 2.91
CA PRO A 82 43.04 -41.17 3.84
C PRO A 82 42.45 -40.98 5.23
N VAL A 83 42.74 -41.93 6.14
CA VAL A 83 42.21 -41.93 7.50
C VAL A 83 42.70 -40.68 8.20
N THR A 84 41.81 -39.70 8.36
CA THR A 84 42.09 -38.45 9.06
C THR A 84 42.61 -38.80 10.45
N PRO A 85 43.80 -38.33 10.87
CA PRO A 85 44.33 -38.67 12.18
C PRO A 85 43.31 -38.23 13.26
N PRO A 86 43.01 -39.08 14.26
CA PRO A 86 41.95 -38.81 15.22
C PRO A 86 42.24 -37.51 15.97
N VAL A 87 41.30 -36.56 15.86
CA VAL A 87 41.42 -35.23 16.46
C VAL A 87 41.37 -35.37 17.98
N THR A 88 42.54 -35.32 18.61
CA THR A 88 42.66 -35.42 20.08
C THR A 88 42.20 -34.10 20.70
N PRO A 89 41.12 -34.08 21.51
CA PRO A 89 40.62 -32.83 22.09
C PRO A 89 41.61 -32.21 23.09
N PRO A 90 41.72 -30.88 23.18
CA PRO A 90 42.55 -30.22 24.19
C PRO A 90 42.12 -30.55 25.63
N THR A 91 43.09 -30.72 26.52
CA THR A 91 42.81 -30.99 27.95
C THR A 91 42.32 -29.73 28.66
N CYS A 92 41.05 -29.69 29.08
CA CYS A 92 40.49 -28.55 29.81
C CYS A 92 40.86 -28.53 31.30
N SER A 93 42.15 -28.35 31.61
CA SER A 93 42.66 -28.27 32.99
C SER A 93 42.18 -27.02 33.75
N ALA A 94 41.70 -26.00 33.03
CA ALA A 94 41.17 -24.75 33.58
C ALA A 94 39.64 -24.73 33.75
N ALA A 95 38.94 -25.85 33.50
CA ALA A 95 37.50 -25.94 33.62
C ALA A 95 36.99 -25.69 35.04
N VAL A 96 35.88 -24.94 35.15
CA VAL A 96 35.10 -24.80 36.38
C VAL A 96 33.66 -25.26 36.10
N PRO A 97 33.17 -26.37 36.70
CA PRO A 97 33.90 -27.38 37.48
C PRO A 97 34.72 -28.31 36.57
N ALA A 98 35.97 -28.62 36.94
CA ALA A 98 36.85 -29.50 36.15
C ALA A 98 36.35 -30.95 36.02
N SER A 99 35.57 -31.41 37.01
CA SER A 99 34.99 -32.75 37.10
C SER A 99 33.47 -32.79 36.89
N ALA A 100 32.91 -31.81 36.19
CA ALA A 100 31.50 -31.85 35.80
C ALA A 100 31.25 -33.04 34.84
N PRO A 101 30.12 -33.76 34.97
CA PRO A 101 29.73 -34.74 33.97
C PRO A 101 29.47 -34.04 32.64
N LEU A 102 30.08 -34.54 31.56
CA LEU A 102 29.92 -33.94 30.24
C LEU A 102 28.71 -34.53 29.51
N THR A 103 27.89 -33.64 28.97
CA THR A 103 26.80 -33.92 28.04
C THR A 103 27.32 -33.74 26.62
N ALA A 104 26.99 -34.66 25.71
CA ALA A 104 27.26 -34.46 24.28
C ALA A 104 26.32 -33.41 23.70
N ILE A 105 26.78 -32.59 22.75
CA ILE A 105 25.94 -31.53 22.15
C ILE A 105 24.82 -32.16 21.32
N SER A 106 25.13 -33.21 20.56
CA SER A 106 24.16 -34.06 19.84
C SER A 106 23.06 -34.64 20.74
N ALA A 107 23.36 -34.97 22.00
CA ALA A 107 22.38 -35.46 22.97
C ALA A 107 21.48 -34.34 23.55
N ILE A 108 21.93 -33.08 23.48
CA ILE A 108 21.11 -31.91 23.85
C ILE A 108 20.19 -31.54 22.69
N GLN A 109 20.68 -31.54 21.45
CA GLN A 109 19.86 -31.25 20.27
C GLN A 109 18.87 -32.39 19.99
N GLY A 110 19.34 -33.64 19.95
CA GLY A 110 18.52 -34.78 19.54
C GLY A 110 18.24 -34.79 18.04
N THR A 111 17.11 -35.38 17.65
CA THR A 111 16.73 -35.64 16.24
C THR A 111 15.38 -35.02 15.86
N GLY A 112 15.00 -33.91 16.48
CA GLY A 112 13.70 -33.26 16.25
C GLY A 112 13.67 -31.83 16.82
N ASP A 113 12.62 -31.09 16.48
CA ASP A 113 12.56 -29.61 16.52
C ASP A 113 12.67 -28.92 17.90
N LEU A 114 12.90 -29.67 18.97
CA LEU A 114 12.98 -29.22 20.37
C LEU A 114 13.91 -30.14 21.16
N SER A 115 14.70 -29.57 22.07
CA SER A 115 15.65 -30.33 22.88
C SER A 115 14.96 -31.35 23.81
N PRO A 116 15.35 -32.64 23.77
CA PRO A 116 14.96 -33.61 24.80
C PRO A 116 15.55 -33.29 26.18
N MET A 117 16.45 -32.30 26.28
CA MET A 117 17.08 -31.83 27.49
C MET A 117 16.60 -30.44 27.96
N ALA A 118 15.54 -29.88 27.35
CA ALA A 118 14.99 -28.58 27.74
C ALA A 118 14.71 -28.49 29.26
N SER A 119 15.07 -27.35 29.86
CA SER A 119 15.07 -27.08 31.31
C SER A 119 16.01 -27.94 32.17
N GLN A 120 16.91 -28.75 31.59
CA GLN A 120 17.93 -29.50 32.34
C GLN A 120 19.26 -28.74 32.41
N ALA A 121 19.96 -28.88 33.53
CA ALA A 121 21.32 -28.40 33.72
C ALA A 121 22.32 -29.34 33.01
N VAL A 122 23.22 -28.76 32.19
CA VAL A 122 24.17 -29.50 31.35
C VAL A 122 25.59 -28.94 31.50
N THR A 123 26.58 -29.68 31.04
CA THR A 123 27.93 -29.16 30.80
C THR A 123 28.51 -29.75 29.52
N VAL A 124 28.84 -28.90 28.55
CA VAL A 124 29.34 -29.31 27.23
C VAL A 124 30.81 -28.94 27.07
N ARG A 125 31.49 -29.57 26.10
CA ARG A 125 32.77 -29.10 25.57
C ARG A 125 32.76 -29.10 24.04
N GLY A 126 33.32 -28.07 23.44
CA GLY A 126 33.41 -27.93 21.99
C GLY A 126 34.27 -26.74 21.59
N VAL A 127 34.36 -26.49 20.28
CA VAL A 127 35.06 -25.34 19.70
C VAL A 127 34.06 -24.23 19.42
N VAL A 128 34.40 -22.99 19.76
CA VAL A 128 33.64 -21.81 19.37
C VAL A 128 33.76 -21.62 17.86
N VAL A 129 32.66 -21.79 17.15
CA VAL A 129 32.61 -21.70 15.68
C VAL A 129 32.09 -20.37 15.16
N GLY A 130 31.35 -19.62 15.98
CA GLY A 130 30.86 -18.28 15.65
C GLY A 130 30.69 -17.44 16.91
N ASP A 131 31.35 -16.27 16.96
CA ASP A 131 31.33 -15.34 18.08
C ASP A 131 30.45 -14.12 17.75
N PHE A 132 29.29 -14.05 18.43
CA PHE A 132 28.30 -12.99 18.32
C PHE A 132 28.10 -12.29 19.68
N GLN A 133 29.11 -12.34 20.55
CA GLN A 133 29.09 -11.63 21.84
C GLN A 133 29.32 -10.14 21.59
N ASN A 134 28.53 -9.28 22.25
CA ASN A 134 28.71 -7.83 22.14
C ASN A 134 30.13 -7.43 22.54
N THR A 135 30.83 -6.73 21.65
CA THR A 135 32.19 -6.22 21.86
C THR A 135 32.23 -4.84 22.52
N GLY A 136 31.07 -4.25 22.82
CA GLY A 136 30.94 -2.85 23.22
C GLY A 136 30.98 -1.85 22.04
N THR A 137 30.94 -2.34 20.80
CA THR A 137 30.71 -1.50 19.60
C THR A 137 29.22 -1.16 19.48
N SER A 138 28.91 -0.23 18.56
CA SER A 138 27.54 0.23 18.29
C SER A 138 26.59 -0.84 17.72
N ILE A 139 27.10 -1.97 17.25
CA ILE A 139 26.31 -3.05 16.67
C ILE A 139 26.10 -4.13 17.75
N VAL A 140 24.89 -4.18 18.31
CA VAL A 140 24.48 -5.26 19.22
C VAL A 140 24.27 -6.54 18.40
N LYS A 141 25.03 -7.59 18.73
CA LYS A 141 24.98 -8.88 18.04
C LYS A 141 23.97 -9.82 18.73
N LEU A 142 24.07 -11.13 18.53
CA LEU A 142 23.14 -12.12 19.11
C LEU A 142 23.26 -12.26 20.65
N ASN A 143 24.18 -11.55 21.31
CA ASN A 143 24.46 -11.64 22.76
C ASN A 143 24.96 -13.04 23.19
N GLY A 144 25.68 -13.75 22.31
CA GLY A 144 26.11 -15.13 22.58
C GLY A 144 27.10 -15.67 21.56
N PHE A 145 27.41 -16.95 21.62
CA PHE A 145 28.33 -17.60 20.69
C PHE A 145 27.90 -19.04 20.43
N PHE A 146 28.32 -19.59 19.30
CA PHE A 146 28.02 -20.97 18.91
C PHE A 146 29.19 -21.89 19.21
N VAL A 147 28.90 -23.01 19.84
CA VAL A 147 29.86 -24.07 20.18
C VAL A 147 29.53 -25.32 19.39
N GLN A 148 30.51 -25.90 18.71
CA GLN A 148 30.37 -27.16 17.99
C GLN A 148 31.26 -28.25 18.60
N GLN A 149 30.72 -29.45 18.76
CA GLN A 149 31.40 -30.61 19.31
C GLN A 149 32.54 -31.05 18.37
N LEU A 150 33.73 -31.29 18.96
CA LEU A 150 34.97 -31.52 18.19
C LEU A 150 35.14 -32.95 17.67
N VAL A 151 34.54 -33.91 18.38
CA VAL A 151 34.45 -35.31 17.97
C VAL A 151 32.96 -35.61 17.84
N PRO A 152 32.42 -35.62 16.61
CA PRO A 152 31.00 -35.87 16.39
C PRO A 152 30.63 -37.30 16.81
N ASP A 153 29.34 -37.55 17.02
CA ASP A 153 28.84 -38.91 17.23
C ASP A 153 28.60 -39.66 15.90
N ALA A 154 27.82 -40.74 15.95
CA ALA A 154 27.59 -41.64 14.82
C ALA A 154 26.20 -41.48 14.16
N ASP A 155 25.33 -40.62 14.68
CA ASP A 155 23.99 -40.38 14.16
C ASP A 155 23.93 -39.08 13.33
N PRO A 156 23.92 -39.17 11.99
CA PRO A 156 23.86 -38.02 11.10
C PRO A 156 22.50 -37.30 11.11
N ALA A 157 21.55 -37.69 11.96
CA ALA A 157 20.29 -36.97 12.21
C ALA A 157 20.37 -35.98 13.39
N THR A 158 21.45 -36.00 14.19
CA THR A 158 21.66 -35.03 15.28
C THR A 158 22.50 -33.84 14.84
N SER A 159 22.42 -32.71 15.57
CA SER A 159 23.33 -31.57 15.39
C SER A 159 24.44 -31.54 16.44
N GLU A 160 25.65 -31.28 15.97
CA GLU A 160 26.85 -31.11 16.80
C GLU A 160 27.00 -29.69 17.36
N GLY A 161 26.12 -28.76 16.96
CA GLY A 161 26.18 -27.34 17.29
C GLY A 161 25.13 -26.91 18.30
N ILE A 162 25.43 -25.88 19.10
CA ILE A 162 24.49 -25.26 20.03
C ILE A 162 24.83 -23.78 20.27
N PHE A 163 23.81 -22.96 20.49
CA PHE A 163 24.00 -21.57 20.88
C PHE A 163 24.23 -21.42 22.39
N VAL A 164 25.08 -20.48 22.80
CA VAL A 164 25.34 -20.13 24.20
C VAL A 164 24.96 -18.67 24.40
N TYR A 165 23.83 -18.42 25.06
CA TYR A 165 23.36 -17.07 25.35
C TYR A 165 24.15 -16.49 26.52
N ALA A 166 25.05 -15.56 26.20
CA ALA A 166 26.08 -15.01 27.08
C ALA A 166 26.05 -13.47 27.11
N PRO A 167 24.95 -12.85 27.59
CA PRO A 167 24.77 -11.40 27.58
C PRO A 167 25.65 -10.68 28.62
N GLY A 168 25.88 -9.38 28.40
CA GLY A 168 26.52 -8.50 29.37
C GLY A 168 28.01 -8.82 29.57
N ALA A 169 28.42 -9.03 30.82
CA ALA A 169 29.81 -9.24 31.23
C ALA A 169 30.20 -10.73 31.36
N ALA A 170 29.59 -11.61 30.55
CA ALA A 170 29.98 -13.01 30.45
C ALA A 170 31.42 -13.18 29.91
N THR A 171 32.05 -14.33 30.16
CA THR A 171 33.41 -14.63 29.66
C THR A 171 33.49 -14.40 28.16
N ARG A 172 34.48 -13.61 27.71
CA ARG A 172 34.75 -13.43 26.28
C ARG A 172 35.42 -14.68 25.71
N VAL A 173 34.97 -15.10 24.53
CA VAL A 173 35.62 -16.12 23.69
C VAL A 173 36.06 -15.52 22.35
N ALA A 174 36.79 -16.30 21.56
CA ALA A 174 37.06 -16.07 20.15
C ALA A 174 36.80 -17.35 19.33
N VAL A 175 36.58 -17.20 18.01
CA VAL A 175 36.43 -18.35 17.10
C VAL A 175 37.72 -19.18 17.10
N GLY A 176 37.58 -20.49 17.30
CA GLY A 176 38.69 -21.44 17.46
C GLY A 176 39.13 -21.67 18.91
N ASP A 177 38.50 -21.03 19.91
CA ASP A 177 38.65 -21.41 21.31
C ASP A 177 37.96 -22.76 21.57
N TYR A 178 38.66 -23.70 22.21
CA TYR A 178 38.03 -24.87 22.81
C TYR A 178 37.55 -24.50 24.21
N VAL A 179 36.27 -24.72 24.51
CA VAL A 179 35.60 -24.23 25.72
C VAL A 179 34.89 -25.35 26.47
N GLN A 180 34.72 -25.16 27.78
CA GLN A 180 33.70 -25.83 28.58
C GLN A 180 32.62 -24.81 28.95
N VAL A 181 31.35 -25.17 28.77
CA VAL A 181 30.20 -24.32 29.10
C VAL A 181 29.23 -25.12 29.97
N SER A 182 28.82 -24.53 31.10
CA SER A 182 27.80 -25.07 32.02
C SER A 182 26.64 -24.07 32.13
N GLY A 183 25.41 -24.57 32.19
CA GLY A 183 24.17 -23.78 32.28
C GLY A 183 22.93 -24.67 32.10
N ALA A 184 21.75 -24.08 31.98
CA ALA A 184 20.54 -24.83 31.63
C ALA A 184 20.24 -24.75 30.13
N VAL A 185 19.68 -25.82 29.56
CA VAL A 185 19.14 -25.82 28.19
C VAL A 185 17.79 -25.11 28.17
N THR A 186 17.58 -24.20 27.22
CA THR A 186 16.33 -23.47 27.03
C THR A 186 16.00 -23.34 25.55
N GLU A 187 14.71 -23.43 25.22
CA GLU A 187 14.16 -23.05 23.92
C GLU A 187 13.94 -21.53 23.89
N PHE A 188 14.47 -20.82 22.89
CA PHE A 188 14.36 -19.37 22.80
C PHE A 188 13.76 -18.88 21.48
N GLY A 189 12.58 -18.26 21.54
CA GLY A 189 11.91 -17.64 20.40
C GLY A 189 10.40 -17.44 20.61
N GLN A 190 9.61 -17.52 19.54
CA GLN A 190 8.15 -17.39 19.57
C GLN A 190 7.48 -18.76 19.53
N THR A 191 6.88 -19.21 20.64
CA THR A 191 6.05 -20.41 20.63
C THR A 191 4.81 -20.21 19.74
N ALA A 192 4.84 -20.79 18.55
CA ALA A 192 3.84 -20.57 17.50
C ALA A 192 2.47 -21.22 17.80
N GLY A 193 1.45 -20.78 17.05
CA GLY A 193 0.19 -21.52 16.94
C GLY A 193 0.37 -22.83 16.17
N ALA A 194 -0.60 -23.74 16.28
CA ALA A 194 -0.50 -25.09 15.73
C ALA A 194 -0.33 -25.09 14.19
N GLY A 195 0.80 -25.61 13.69
CA GLY A 195 1.01 -25.89 12.27
C GLY A 195 2.47 -25.79 11.78
N ALA A 196 3.32 -25.00 12.44
CA ALA A 196 4.72 -24.76 12.04
C ALA A 196 5.73 -25.44 12.96
N LYS A 197 7.00 -25.53 12.54
CA LYS A 197 8.14 -25.80 13.43
C LYS A 197 8.08 -24.81 14.61
N PRO A 198 8.33 -25.22 15.85
CA PRO A 198 8.54 -24.28 16.95
C PRO A 198 9.56 -23.21 16.55
N ASP A 199 9.14 -21.94 16.56
CA ASP A 199 10.02 -20.82 16.20
C ASP A 199 10.95 -20.51 17.38
N ALA A 200 11.88 -21.41 17.64
CA ALA A 200 12.87 -21.35 18.69
C ALA A 200 14.24 -21.86 18.19
N ILE A 201 15.29 -21.46 18.93
CA ILE A 201 16.65 -21.99 18.86
C ILE A 201 16.99 -22.74 20.15
N THR A 202 17.65 -23.90 20.04
CA THR A 202 18.20 -24.61 21.19
C THR A 202 19.44 -23.87 21.72
N GLN A 203 19.38 -23.41 22.98
CA GLN A 203 20.51 -22.69 23.59
C GLN A 203 20.82 -23.12 25.03
N ILE A 204 22.08 -22.97 25.43
CA ILE A 204 22.51 -22.99 26.84
C ILE A 204 22.47 -21.55 27.37
N ALA A 205 21.78 -21.35 28.49
CA ALA A 205 21.62 -20.06 29.15
C ALA A 205 21.81 -20.16 30.68
N GLY A 206 22.10 -19.02 31.31
CA GLY A 206 22.14 -18.91 32.77
C GLY A 206 20.76 -18.68 33.37
N THR A 207 20.39 -19.46 34.38
CA THR A 207 19.14 -19.31 35.14
C THR A 207 19.41 -18.94 36.60
N GLY A 208 18.35 -18.72 37.39
CA GLY A 208 18.47 -18.49 38.83
C GLY A 208 18.87 -19.72 39.66
N GLY A 209 18.81 -20.93 39.08
CA GLY A 209 19.34 -22.16 39.68
C GLY A 209 20.70 -22.56 39.10
N ASP A 210 20.85 -22.41 37.78
CA ASP A 210 21.97 -22.90 36.99
C ASP A 210 22.70 -21.73 36.33
N PRO A 211 23.65 -21.08 37.02
CA PRO A 211 24.36 -19.93 36.48
C PRO A 211 25.23 -20.33 35.29
N LEU A 212 25.31 -19.46 34.28
CA LEU A 212 26.18 -19.68 33.12
C LEU A 212 27.65 -19.59 33.54
N VAL A 213 28.42 -20.66 33.31
CA VAL A 213 29.87 -20.71 33.54
C VAL A 213 30.57 -21.10 32.25
N ILE A 214 31.53 -20.28 31.82
CA ILE A 214 32.29 -20.47 30.58
C ILE A 214 33.79 -20.48 30.91
N SER A 215 34.47 -21.57 30.57
CA SER A 215 35.92 -21.76 30.75
C SER A 215 36.60 -21.95 29.40
N VAL A 216 37.59 -21.12 29.06
CA VAL A 216 38.44 -21.34 27.88
C VAL A 216 39.52 -22.38 28.22
N CYS A 217 39.54 -23.48 27.48
CA CYS A 217 40.38 -24.65 27.69
C CYS A 217 41.67 -24.61 26.85
N GLY A 218 41.63 -23.94 25.71
CA GLY A 218 42.69 -23.85 24.70
C GLY A 218 42.18 -23.07 23.49
N SER A 219 43.04 -22.79 22.51
CA SER A 219 42.69 -21.95 21.36
C SER A 219 43.42 -22.38 20.08
N GLY A 220 42.97 -21.85 18.93
CA GLY A 220 43.52 -22.18 17.61
C GLY A 220 43.04 -23.53 17.05
N VAL A 221 41.93 -24.08 17.56
CA VAL A 221 41.34 -25.32 17.03
C VAL A 221 40.47 -24.99 15.82
N ALA A 222 40.77 -25.60 14.68
CA ALA A 222 39.97 -25.43 13.46
C ALA A 222 38.85 -26.47 13.37
N VAL A 223 37.67 -26.03 12.94
CA VAL A 223 36.54 -26.89 12.54
C VAL A 223 36.27 -26.62 11.05
N ALA A 224 36.11 -27.67 10.25
CA ALA A 224 35.78 -27.53 8.85
C ALA A 224 34.25 -27.32 8.69
N PRO A 225 33.78 -26.42 7.81
CA PRO A 225 32.36 -26.22 7.59
C PRO A 225 31.71 -27.47 7.00
N LYS A 226 30.54 -27.83 7.53
CA LYS A 226 29.69 -28.87 6.94
C LYS A 226 29.10 -28.36 5.63
N GLN A 227 29.38 -29.05 4.53
CA GLN A 227 28.81 -28.71 3.23
C GLN A 227 27.31 -29.00 3.21
N ILE A 228 26.52 -28.01 2.80
CA ILE A 228 25.08 -28.09 2.52
C ILE A 228 24.86 -27.83 1.03
N THR A 229 23.97 -28.61 0.42
CA THR A 229 23.56 -28.45 -0.98
C THR A 229 22.08 -28.11 -1.04
N LEU A 230 21.74 -27.07 -1.80
CA LEU A 230 20.38 -26.80 -2.26
C LEU A 230 20.11 -27.54 -3.60
N PRO A 231 18.85 -27.90 -3.90
CA PRO A 231 17.72 -27.89 -2.98
C PRO A 231 17.88 -28.92 -1.87
N VAL A 232 17.35 -28.63 -0.69
CA VAL A 232 17.19 -29.64 0.37
C VAL A 232 16.02 -30.57 0.03
N ALA A 233 16.05 -31.81 0.52
CA ALA A 233 14.99 -32.79 0.22
C ALA A 233 13.68 -32.49 0.97
N ASP A 234 13.81 -31.92 2.17
CA ASP A 234 12.75 -31.39 3.02
C ASP A 234 13.39 -30.34 3.96
N GLU A 235 12.66 -29.33 4.40
CA GLU A 235 13.22 -28.25 5.24
C GLU A 235 13.73 -28.77 6.61
N SER A 236 13.06 -29.79 7.18
CA SER A 236 13.51 -30.46 8.41
C SER A 236 14.88 -31.15 8.27
N THR A 237 15.38 -31.38 7.05
CA THR A 237 16.72 -31.94 6.86
C THR A 237 17.84 -31.01 7.31
N LEU A 238 17.55 -29.71 7.51
CA LEU A 238 18.47 -28.70 8.03
C LEU A 238 18.67 -28.76 9.55
N GLU A 239 17.76 -29.35 10.33
CA GLU A 239 17.82 -29.35 11.81
C GLU A 239 19.07 -30.05 12.35
N ARG A 240 19.52 -31.11 11.67
CA ARG A 240 20.79 -31.83 11.95
C ARG A 240 22.05 -30.96 11.84
N TYR A 241 21.91 -29.69 11.46
CA TYR A 241 22.98 -28.71 11.34
C TYR A 241 22.74 -27.44 12.18
N GLU A 242 21.69 -27.39 13.02
CA GLU A 242 21.38 -26.19 13.83
C GLU A 242 22.53 -25.86 14.80
N GLY A 243 23.03 -24.63 14.76
CA GLY A 243 24.19 -24.18 15.52
C GLY A 243 25.55 -24.63 14.99
N MET A 244 25.61 -25.41 13.90
CA MET A 244 26.88 -25.86 13.29
C MET A 244 27.43 -24.83 12.30
N LEU A 245 28.75 -24.87 12.11
CA LEU A 245 29.44 -24.19 11.01
C LEU A 245 29.15 -24.91 9.69
N VAL A 246 28.52 -24.20 8.75
CA VAL A 246 28.10 -24.71 7.45
C VAL A 246 28.69 -23.90 6.29
N GLU A 247 28.71 -24.50 5.12
CA GLU A 247 29.01 -23.82 3.86
C GLU A 247 28.08 -24.31 2.75
N ILE A 248 27.52 -23.37 1.98
CA ILE A 248 26.88 -23.66 0.69
C ILE A 248 27.85 -23.22 -0.40
N ALA A 249 28.55 -24.17 -1.01
CA ALA A 249 29.54 -23.95 -2.07
C ALA A 249 28.93 -23.95 -3.49
N GLN A 250 27.67 -23.49 -3.61
CA GLN A 250 26.97 -23.31 -4.88
C GLN A 250 26.79 -21.81 -5.17
N PRO A 251 26.80 -21.38 -6.45
CA PRO A 251 26.40 -20.03 -6.80
C PRO A 251 24.92 -19.78 -6.44
N LEU A 252 24.68 -18.73 -5.65
CA LEU A 252 23.34 -18.28 -5.24
C LEU A 252 23.08 -16.87 -5.75
N ALA A 253 21.81 -16.54 -6.00
CA ALA A 253 21.36 -15.19 -6.33
C ALA A 253 20.42 -14.63 -5.24
N VAL A 254 20.39 -13.31 -5.09
CA VAL A 254 19.40 -12.61 -4.27
C VAL A 254 18.01 -12.80 -4.87
N THR A 255 17.05 -13.22 -4.05
CA THR A 255 15.64 -13.39 -4.46
C THR A 255 14.62 -12.77 -3.50
N GLU A 256 15.01 -12.20 -2.36
CA GLU A 256 14.15 -11.35 -1.54
C GLU A 256 14.99 -10.28 -0.83
N LEU A 257 14.44 -9.08 -0.69
CA LEU A 257 15.11 -7.89 -0.13
C LEU A 257 14.23 -7.08 0.84
N PHE A 258 12.95 -7.44 1.01
CA PHE A 258 11.97 -6.69 1.81
C PHE A 258 12.45 -6.33 3.24
N GLU A 259 13.16 -7.26 3.91
CA GLU A 259 13.63 -7.09 5.29
C GLU A 259 15.08 -6.59 5.42
N LEU A 260 15.77 -6.28 4.31
CA LEU A 260 17.20 -5.93 4.34
C LEU A 260 17.48 -4.64 5.13
N GLY A 261 16.65 -3.60 4.92
CA GLY A 261 16.77 -2.35 5.67
C GLY A 261 16.35 -2.46 7.15
N ARG A 262 15.49 -3.44 7.47
CA ARG A 262 14.81 -3.53 8.77
C ARG A 262 15.46 -4.51 9.74
N TYR A 263 16.01 -5.61 9.24
CA TYR A 263 16.67 -6.64 10.07
C TYR A 263 18.01 -7.12 9.48
N GLY A 264 18.53 -6.46 8.44
CA GLY A 264 19.76 -6.89 7.77
C GLY A 264 19.63 -8.19 6.95
N GLN A 265 18.40 -8.65 6.70
CA GLN A 265 18.11 -9.98 6.15
C GLN A 265 17.74 -9.93 4.66
N MET A 266 18.23 -10.92 3.91
CA MET A 266 17.83 -11.15 2.50
C MET A 266 17.82 -12.65 2.17
N VAL A 267 17.02 -13.07 1.19
CA VAL A 267 16.94 -14.48 0.79
C VAL A 267 17.83 -14.74 -0.43
N LEU A 268 18.60 -15.83 -0.37
CA LEU A 268 19.44 -16.32 -1.44
C LEU A 268 18.90 -17.63 -2.00
N SER A 269 18.85 -17.78 -3.32
CA SER A 269 18.35 -18.97 -4.01
C SER A 269 19.32 -19.56 -5.03
N LEU A 270 19.22 -20.87 -5.21
CA LEU A 270 19.90 -21.61 -6.27
C LEU A 270 19.29 -21.29 -7.64
N ASN A 271 20.09 -21.44 -8.71
CA ASN A 271 19.68 -21.31 -10.12
C ASN A 271 19.23 -19.91 -10.56
N GLY A 272 19.49 -18.87 -9.77
CA GLY A 272 19.10 -17.48 -10.05
C GLY A 272 17.98 -17.01 -9.13
N ARG A 273 17.34 -15.88 -9.47
CA ARG A 273 16.13 -15.41 -8.78
C ARG A 273 14.97 -16.39 -9.04
N GLN A 274 14.07 -16.52 -8.07
CA GLN A 274 12.91 -17.39 -8.18
C GLN A 274 11.76 -16.64 -8.86
N PHE A 275 11.04 -17.32 -9.75
CA PHE A 275 9.83 -16.81 -10.41
C PHE A 275 8.59 -17.50 -9.86
N ASN A 276 7.48 -16.77 -9.79
CA ASN A 276 6.21 -17.34 -9.35
C ASN A 276 5.66 -18.33 -10.40
N THR A 277 5.07 -19.42 -9.91
CA THR A 277 4.62 -20.58 -10.71
C THR A 277 3.66 -20.20 -11.84
N THR A 278 2.76 -19.24 -11.63
CA THR A 278 1.74 -18.84 -12.61
C THR A 278 2.20 -17.70 -13.53
N ASN A 279 3.47 -17.26 -13.43
CA ASN A 279 4.07 -16.30 -14.36
C ASN A 279 4.54 -16.94 -15.68
N GLY A 280 4.51 -18.27 -15.80
CA GLY A 280 4.73 -18.99 -17.06
C GLY A 280 6.17 -18.99 -17.60
N ASN A 281 7.12 -18.49 -16.82
CA ASN A 281 8.56 -18.63 -17.03
C ASN A 281 9.28 -19.40 -15.90
N ALA A 282 8.56 -19.76 -14.83
CA ALA A 282 9.10 -20.52 -13.70
C ALA A 282 9.45 -21.97 -14.10
N SER A 283 10.61 -22.43 -13.62
CA SER A 283 11.12 -23.80 -13.82
C SER A 283 10.86 -24.74 -12.64
N ALA A 284 10.24 -24.23 -11.56
CA ALA A 284 10.03 -24.90 -10.30
C ALA A 284 8.65 -24.56 -9.71
N THR A 285 8.10 -25.42 -8.85
CA THR A 285 6.91 -25.12 -8.03
C THR A 285 7.27 -24.24 -6.83
N HIS A 286 6.27 -23.63 -6.18
CA HIS A 286 6.49 -22.86 -4.95
C HIS A 286 7.21 -23.67 -3.87
N ALA A 287 6.79 -24.91 -3.62
CA ALA A 287 7.47 -25.80 -2.67
C ALA A 287 8.92 -26.09 -3.08
N GLN A 288 9.22 -26.25 -4.38
CA GLN A 288 10.59 -26.40 -4.85
C GLN A 288 11.41 -25.10 -4.71
N ASN A 289 10.79 -23.93 -4.87
CA ASN A 289 11.41 -22.64 -4.58
C ASN A 289 11.79 -22.53 -3.08
N LEU A 290 10.88 -22.88 -2.16
CA LEU A 290 11.16 -22.91 -0.72
C LEU A 290 12.36 -23.82 -0.39
N LEU A 291 12.39 -25.04 -0.95
CA LEU A 291 13.50 -25.98 -0.75
C LEU A 291 14.82 -25.55 -1.43
N SER A 292 14.78 -24.58 -2.34
CA SER A 292 15.94 -24.10 -3.13
C SER A 292 16.54 -22.78 -2.62
N ARG A 293 16.20 -22.34 -1.40
CA ARG A 293 16.63 -21.04 -0.85
C ARG A 293 17.05 -21.09 0.61
N ILE A 294 17.72 -20.03 1.07
CA ILE A 294 18.16 -19.85 2.46
C ILE A 294 18.13 -18.36 2.83
N VAL A 295 17.81 -18.03 4.09
CA VAL A 295 17.96 -16.64 4.59
C VAL A 295 19.43 -16.36 4.90
N LEU A 296 19.92 -15.20 4.48
CA LEU A 296 21.17 -14.61 4.93
C LEU A 296 20.85 -13.50 5.95
N ASP A 297 21.47 -13.56 7.11
CA ASP A 297 21.22 -12.70 8.27
C ASP A 297 22.54 -12.03 8.71
N ASP A 298 22.51 -10.85 9.34
CA ASP A 298 23.73 -10.10 9.67
C ASP A 298 24.33 -10.45 11.06
N GLY A 299 23.65 -11.28 11.85
CA GLY A 299 24.05 -11.65 13.20
C GLY A 299 23.75 -10.58 14.26
N ALA A 300 22.97 -9.55 13.92
CA ALA A 300 22.48 -8.57 14.86
C ALA A 300 21.10 -8.94 15.44
N SER A 301 20.74 -8.29 16.54
CA SER A 301 19.42 -8.40 17.19
C SER A 301 18.55 -7.11 17.17
N PRO A 302 19.09 -5.88 16.98
CA PRO A 302 18.27 -4.70 16.74
C PRO A 302 17.53 -4.72 15.39
N GLN A 303 16.38 -4.06 15.37
CA GLN A 303 15.80 -3.53 14.13
C GLN A 303 16.61 -2.33 13.62
N ASN A 304 16.57 -2.12 12.32
CA ASN A 304 17.11 -0.99 11.58
C ASN A 304 18.64 -0.84 11.76
N PRO A 305 19.45 -1.77 11.23
CA PRO A 305 20.91 -1.68 11.31
C PRO A 305 21.46 -0.44 10.57
N ASN A 306 22.33 0.32 11.23
CA ASN A 306 23.12 1.39 10.61
C ASN A 306 24.63 1.08 10.77
N PRO A 307 25.40 0.94 9.67
CA PRO A 307 24.92 0.95 8.28
C PRO A 307 24.16 -0.34 7.92
N ILE A 308 23.28 -0.26 6.92
CA ILE A 308 22.57 -1.43 6.37
C ILE A 308 23.61 -2.40 5.75
N PRO A 309 23.55 -3.71 6.07
CA PRO A 309 24.53 -4.69 5.60
C PRO A 309 24.34 -5.07 4.12
N TYR A 310 25.33 -5.76 3.57
CA TYR A 310 25.34 -6.39 2.22
C TYR A 310 25.17 -5.48 1.00
N LEU A 311 24.97 -4.17 1.16
CA LEU A 311 24.92 -3.20 0.06
C LEU A 311 26.27 -3.09 -0.69
N SER A 312 26.22 -2.60 -1.93
CA SER A 312 27.41 -2.39 -2.77
C SER A 312 28.32 -1.27 -2.23
N ALA A 313 29.61 -1.34 -2.57
CA ALA A 313 30.62 -0.47 -1.98
C ALA A 313 30.48 1.01 -2.43
N PRO A 314 30.85 2.01 -1.61
CA PRO A 314 30.81 3.42 -1.99
C PRO A 314 31.53 3.70 -3.31
N GLY A 315 30.86 4.42 -4.22
CA GLY A 315 31.32 4.65 -5.60
C GLY A 315 30.66 3.75 -6.66
N THR A 316 29.87 2.77 -6.23
CA THR A 316 28.88 2.06 -7.08
C THR A 316 27.49 2.72 -6.94
N ASP A 317 26.42 1.97 -7.19
CA ASP A 317 25.03 2.38 -7.01
C ASP A 317 24.53 2.36 -5.54
N GLY A 318 25.34 1.85 -4.60
CA GLY A 318 25.11 1.88 -3.15
C GLY A 318 23.98 0.99 -2.62
N THR A 319 23.53 0.01 -3.41
CA THR A 319 22.37 -0.87 -3.15
C THR A 319 22.75 -2.36 -3.21
N ARG A 320 21.80 -3.24 -2.93
CA ARG A 320 21.85 -4.68 -3.26
C ARG A 320 20.59 -4.95 -4.08
N ARG A 321 20.71 -5.56 -5.26
CA ARG A 321 19.55 -5.76 -6.15
C ARG A 321 19.20 -7.24 -6.29
N MET A 322 17.92 -7.50 -6.56
CA MET A 322 17.44 -8.83 -6.95
C MET A 322 18.27 -9.40 -8.10
N GLY A 323 18.68 -10.68 -8.04
CA GLY A 323 19.54 -11.29 -9.05
C GLY A 323 21.03 -10.92 -9.00
N ASP A 324 21.48 -10.12 -8.03
CA ASP A 324 22.91 -10.07 -7.66
C ASP A 324 23.35 -11.44 -7.09
N THR A 325 24.60 -11.84 -7.32
CA THR A 325 25.05 -13.21 -7.06
C THR A 325 26.23 -13.31 -6.09
N THR A 326 26.27 -14.38 -5.30
CA THR A 326 27.45 -14.80 -4.55
C THR A 326 27.85 -16.23 -4.92
N GLN A 327 29.15 -16.53 -4.88
CA GLN A 327 29.68 -17.84 -5.30
C GLN A 327 29.64 -18.89 -4.18
N LYS A 328 29.55 -18.46 -2.91
CA LYS A 328 29.32 -19.32 -1.74
C LYS A 328 28.91 -18.49 -0.52
N VAL A 329 28.38 -19.17 0.51
CA VAL A 329 28.14 -18.58 1.83
C VAL A 329 28.70 -19.52 2.91
N THR A 330 29.43 -18.97 3.89
CA THR A 330 30.03 -19.70 5.01
C THR A 330 29.61 -19.04 6.34
N GLY A 331 29.03 -19.79 7.26
CA GLY A 331 28.50 -19.24 8.51
C GLY A 331 27.89 -20.29 9.42
N ILE A 332 27.24 -19.86 10.51
CA ILE A 332 26.48 -20.76 11.38
C ILE A 332 25.05 -20.88 10.87
N LEU A 333 24.51 -22.09 10.79
CA LEU A 333 23.08 -22.27 10.53
C LEU A 333 22.29 -22.08 11.83
N SER A 334 21.20 -21.31 11.83
CA SER A 334 20.25 -21.24 12.95
C SER A 334 18.82 -21.28 12.45
N HIS A 335 17.88 -21.70 13.31
CA HIS A 335 16.46 -21.59 13.06
C HIS A 335 15.84 -20.54 14.01
N ASN A 336 15.23 -19.50 13.46
CA ASN A 336 14.50 -18.47 14.21
C ASN A 336 13.73 -17.55 13.25
N PHE A 337 12.72 -16.84 13.77
CA PHE A 337 11.71 -16.09 13.01
C PHE A 337 11.06 -16.92 11.87
N GLY A 338 10.83 -18.21 12.11
CA GLY A 338 10.12 -19.12 11.21
C GLY A 338 10.86 -19.52 9.93
N ALA A 339 12.19 -19.41 9.91
CA ALA A 339 13.03 -19.85 8.79
C ALA A 339 14.44 -20.22 9.24
N TYR A 340 15.06 -21.17 8.52
CA TYR A 340 16.50 -21.40 8.62
C TYR A 340 17.29 -20.26 7.98
N ARG A 341 18.36 -19.84 8.64
CA ARG A 341 19.24 -18.74 8.22
C ARG A 341 20.71 -19.07 8.43
N ILE A 342 21.57 -18.48 7.61
CA ILE A 342 23.02 -18.51 7.82
C ILE A 342 23.46 -17.18 8.44
N GLN A 343 24.16 -17.27 9.56
CA GLN A 343 24.83 -16.21 10.30
C GLN A 343 26.32 -16.17 9.91
N PRO A 344 26.79 -15.25 9.04
CA PRO A 344 28.09 -15.38 8.40
C PRO A 344 29.28 -15.25 9.34
N THR A 345 30.17 -16.24 9.30
CA THR A 345 31.48 -16.21 9.95
C THR A 345 32.58 -15.76 8.98
N VAL A 346 32.29 -15.78 7.67
CA VAL A 346 33.08 -15.17 6.60
C VAL A 346 32.19 -14.19 5.84
N ALA A 347 32.66 -12.96 5.61
CA ALA A 347 31.89 -11.96 4.88
C ALA A 347 31.58 -12.43 3.44
N PRO A 348 30.30 -12.54 3.04
CA PRO A 348 29.94 -12.98 1.69
C PRO A 348 30.30 -11.92 0.65
N VAL A 349 30.82 -12.37 -0.49
CA VAL A 349 31.26 -11.50 -1.60
C VAL A 349 30.24 -11.59 -2.73
N PHE A 350 29.65 -10.44 -3.09
CA PHE A 350 28.62 -10.35 -4.13
C PHE A 350 29.15 -9.70 -5.41
N ALA A 351 28.80 -10.27 -6.55
CA ALA A 351 28.91 -9.64 -7.87
C ALA A 351 27.60 -8.91 -8.19
N GLN A 352 27.71 -7.72 -8.76
CA GLN A 352 26.55 -6.96 -9.25
C GLN A 352 26.10 -7.48 -10.61
N THR A 353 25.42 -8.63 -10.62
CA THR A 353 24.92 -9.28 -11.83
C THR A 353 23.60 -8.70 -12.33
N ASN A 354 22.92 -7.85 -11.55
CA ASN A 354 21.80 -7.05 -12.02
C ASN A 354 22.06 -5.55 -11.81
N ALA A 355 22.79 -4.93 -12.73
CA ALA A 355 23.08 -3.49 -12.69
C ALA A 355 21.85 -2.64 -13.07
N ARG A 356 21.70 -1.47 -12.41
CA ARG A 356 20.62 -0.51 -12.69
C ARG A 356 20.60 -0.04 -14.15
N GLN A 357 19.40 0.02 -14.75
CA GLN A 357 19.15 0.70 -16.03
C GLN A 357 18.85 2.19 -15.76
N PRO A 358 19.75 3.14 -16.07
CA PRO A 358 19.59 4.55 -15.68
C PRO A 358 18.56 5.33 -16.50
N THR A 359 18.07 4.76 -17.60
CA THR A 359 17.09 5.33 -18.53
C THR A 359 16.08 4.28 -18.95
N ALA A 360 14.84 4.68 -19.23
CA ALA A 360 13.81 3.76 -19.70
C ALA A 360 14.22 3.02 -21.00
N PRO A 361 13.88 1.73 -21.17
CA PRO A 361 14.20 0.98 -22.38
C PRO A 361 13.58 1.54 -23.66
N VAL A 362 14.26 1.32 -24.79
CA VAL A 362 13.79 1.77 -26.11
C VAL A 362 12.76 0.80 -26.66
N VAL A 363 11.50 1.24 -26.75
CA VAL A 363 10.37 0.49 -27.33
C VAL A 363 10.05 0.87 -28.79
N GLY A 364 10.80 1.79 -29.38
CA GLY A 364 10.56 2.30 -30.74
C GLY A 364 9.23 3.07 -30.88
N GLY A 365 8.73 3.16 -32.11
CA GLY A 365 7.48 3.86 -32.43
C GLY A 365 7.63 5.37 -32.67
N THR A 366 6.53 5.99 -33.09
CA THR A 366 6.35 7.46 -33.16
C THR A 366 5.70 8.03 -31.89
N LEU A 367 4.96 7.19 -31.16
CA LEU A 367 4.43 7.44 -29.82
C LEU A 367 4.96 6.41 -28.82
N LYS A 368 5.23 6.86 -27.60
CA LYS A 368 5.56 6.02 -26.44
C LYS A 368 4.41 6.06 -25.44
N VAL A 369 3.82 4.93 -25.08
CA VAL A 369 2.75 4.82 -24.06
C VAL A 369 3.29 4.02 -22.87
N ALA A 370 2.94 4.39 -21.65
CA ALA A 370 3.37 3.68 -20.43
C ALA A 370 2.23 3.51 -19.41
N SER A 371 2.40 2.59 -18.46
CA SER A 371 1.57 2.49 -17.26
C SER A 371 2.43 2.27 -16.02
N PHE A 372 2.06 2.89 -14.89
CA PHE A 372 2.84 2.87 -13.66
C PHE A 372 1.92 2.88 -12.42
N ASN A 373 2.05 1.88 -11.54
CA ASN A 373 1.47 1.92 -10.20
C ASN A 373 2.42 2.73 -9.31
N VAL A 374 1.93 3.83 -8.72
CA VAL A 374 2.75 4.80 -7.99
C VAL A 374 2.72 4.63 -6.46
N LEU A 375 2.31 3.46 -5.96
CA LEU A 375 2.33 3.06 -4.54
C LEU A 375 1.63 4.09 -3.63
N ASN A 376 0.32 4.23 -3.83
CA ASN A 376 -0.58 5.14 -3.12
C ASN A 376 -0.09 6.61 -3.08
N TYR A 377 -0.26 7.34 -4.18
CA TYR A 377 0.00 8.78 -4.21
C TYR A 377 -1.17 9.58 -3.63
N PHE A 378 -1.02 10.05 -2.40
CA PHE A 378 -2.04 10.78 -1.66
C PHE A 378 -1.58 12.19 -1.29
N THR A 379 -2.46 13.16 -1.53
CA THR A 379 -2.35 14.55 -1.05
C THR A 379 -2.97 14.77 0.33
N THR A 380 -3.49 13.71 0.95
CA THR A 380 -4.04 13.68 2.32
C THR A 380 -3.40 12.53 3.09
N PHE A 381 -2.76 12.83 4.20
CA PHE A 381 -1.82 11.92 4.86
C PHE A 381 -2.44 11.19 6.05
N LEU A 382 -1.79 10.12 6.52
CA LEU A 382 -2.26 9.32 7.68
C LEU A 382 -2.31 10.12 9.00
N ASN A 383 -1.60 11.24 9.11
CA ASN A 383 -1.72 12.17 10.24
C ASN A 383 -2.91 13.16 10.14
N GLY A 384 -3.63 13.17 9.02
CA GLY A 384 -4.77 14.08 8.76
C GLY A 384 -4.38 15.46 8.24
N GLU A 385 -3.12 15.68 7.87
CA GLU A 385 -2.66 16.86 7.13
C GLU A 385 -2.78 16.67 5.61
N THR A 386 -2.55 17.73 4.83
CA THR A 386 -2.51 17.67 3.36
C THR A 386 -1.24 18.29 2.75
N ALA A 387 -0.97 17.95 1.49
CA ALA A 387 0.05 18.60 0.66
C ALA A 387 -0.13 20.14 0.57
N SER A 388 -1.37 20.61 0.69
CA SER A 388 -1.76 22.02 0.71
C SER A 388 -1.74 22.68 2.10
N GLY A 389 -1.25 21.98 3.14
CA GLY A 389 -1.13 22.51 4.51
C GLY A 389 -2.44 22.62 5.29
N GLN A 390 -3.49 21.90 4.87
CA GLN A 390 -4.74 21.77 5.62
C GLN A 390 -4.59 20.69 6.70
N THR A 391 -5.47 20.71 7.71
CA THR A 391 -5.45 19.79 8.86
C THR A 391 -6.83 19.19 9.13
N GLY A 392 -6.88 18.06 9.84
CA GLY A 392 -8.14 17.38 10.20
C GLY A 392 -8.87 16.75 9.00
N GLN A 393 -8.13 16.49 7.92
CA GLN A 393 -8.65 15.85 6.71
C GLN A 393 -8.56 14.32 6.82
N GLY A 394 -9.16 13.63 5.85
CA GLY A 394 -9.18 12.18 5.81
C GLY A 394 -9.71 11.64 4.49
N CYS A 395 -9.68 10.31 4.35
CA CYS A 395 -10.08 9.62 3.13
C CYS A 395 -11.30 8.73 3.37
N SER A 396 -12.09 8.47 2.34
CA SER A 396 -13.31 7.64 2.41
C SER A 396 -13.15 6.34 1.64
N PHE A 397 -13.77 5.27 2.14
CA PHE A 397 -14.04 4.05 1.39
C PHE A 397 -15.54 3.96 1.12
N GLY A 398 -15.93 3.90 -0.16
CA GLY A 398 -17.32 3.99 -0.59
C GLY A 398 -18.02 5.24 -0.04
N THR A 399 -19.17 5.05 0.60
CA THR A 399 -19.94 6.08 1.30
C THR A 399 -19.55 6.24 2.78
N GLY A 400 -18.45 5.61 3.22
CA GLY A 400 -17.96 5.71 4.60
C GLY A 400 -17.42 7.10 4.96
N PRO A 401 -17.45 7.49 6.24
CA PRO A 401 -16.94 8.78 6.70
C PRO A 401 -15.44 8.92 6.41
N ALA A 402 -15.02 10.15 6.12
CA ALA A 402 -13.62 10.45 5.87
C ALA A 402 -12.82 10.40 7.19
N ALA A 403 -11.69 9.67 7.19
CA ALA A 403 -10.81 9.56 8.35
C ALA A 403 -9.34 9.51 7.91
N ALA A 404 -8.43 10.06 8.72
CA ALA A 404 -7.00 10.06 8.42
C ALA A 404 -6.45 8.63 8.25
N GLY A 405 -6.85 7.70 9.14
CA GLY A 405 -6.48 6.28 9.07
C GLY A 405 -7.09 5.47 7.90
N ASN A 406 -7.92 6.08 7.05
CA ASN A 406 -8.36 5.49 5.78
C ASN A 406 -7.48 5.94 4.60
N CYS A 407 -6.63 6.96 4.78
CA CYS A 407 -5.66 7.35 3.76
C CYS A 407 -4.56 6.30 3.62
N ARG A 408 -3.77 6.40 2.55
CA ARG A 408 -2.66 5.49 2.25
C ARG A 408 -1.48 6.32 1.74
N GLY A 409 -0.34 5.69 1.50
CA GLY A 409 0.86 6.39 1.06
C GLY A 409 1.58 7.09 2.23
N ALA A 410 2.10 8.28 1.97
CA ALA A 410 2.87 9.06 2.94
C ALA A 410 2.15 9.30 4.29
N ASN A 411 2.89 9.11 5.39
CA ASN A 411 2.42 9.41 6.74
C ASN A 411 2.26 10.93 6.99
N ASN A 412 3.04 11.74 6.28
CA ASN A 412 3.21 13.18 6.50
C ASN A 412 3.82 13.89 5.26
N LEU A 413 3.91 15.23 5.32
CA LEU A 413 4.41 16.07 4.22
C LEU A 413 5.86 15.77 3.77
N VAL A 414 6.75 15.33 4.67
CA VAL A 414 8.16 15.05 4.34
C VAL A 414 8.28 13.78 3.49
N GLU A 415 7.52 12.75 3.86
CA GLU A 415 7.39 11.52 3.06
C GLU A 415 6.70 11.77 1.73
N PHE A 416 5.67 12.61 1.70
CA PHE A 416 5.00 12.99 0.46
C PHE A 416 5.96 13.70 -0.51
N GLN A 417 6.80 14.62 -0.02
CA GLN A 417 7.83 15.27 -0.84
C GLN A 417 8.90 14.28 -1.35
N ARG A 418 9.28 13.27 -0.53
CA ARG A 418 10.15 12.16 -0.95
C ARG A 418 9.48 11.31 -2.05
N GLN A 419 8.19 11.01 -1.90
CA GLN A 419 7.37 10.21 -2.81
C GLN A 419 7.20 10.92 -4.16
N GLN A 420 6.71 12.17 -4.14
CA GLN A 420 6.54 13.03 -5.32
C GLN A 420 7.85 13.16 -6.09
N ALA A 421 8.97 13.44 -5.42
CA ALA A 421 10.26 13.60 -6.10
C ALA A 421 10.72 12.35 -6.87
N LYS A 422 10.46 11.15 -6.31
CA LYS A 422 10.76 9.86 -6.94
C LYS A 422 9.82 9.55 -8.12
N ILE A 423 8.51 9.70 -7.93
CA ILE A 423 7.51 9.45 -8.98
C ILE A 423 7.70 10.43 -10.15
N VAL A 424 7.94 11.71 -9.88
CA VAL A 424 8.24 12.72 -10.92
C VAL A 424 9.54 12.38 -11.65
N ALA A 425 10.57 11.87 -10.97
CA ALA A 425 11.79 11.39 -11.62
C ALA A 425 11.54 10.16 -12.50
N ALA A 426 10.67 9.23 -12.08
CA ALA A 426 10.26 8.08 -12.88
C ALA A 426 9.44 8.49 -14.12
N ILE A 427 8.40 9.31 -13.98
CA ILE A 427 7.56 9.73 -15.11
C ILE A 427 8.37 10.59 -16.10
N ALA A 428 9.24 11.48 -15.62
CA ALA A 428 10.15 12.24 -16.48
C ALA A 428 11.19 11.34 -17.18
N GLY A 429 11.67 10.27 -16.52
CA GLY A 429 12.60 9.30 -17.09
C GLY A 429 11.97 8.31 -18.09
N LEU A 430 10.67 8.01 -17.92
CA LEU A 430 9.87 7.29 -18.91
C LEU A 430 9.73 8.12 -20.20
N ASP A 431 9.51 9.44 -20.07
CA ASP A 431 9.26 10.36 -21.20
C ASP A 431 8.16 9.81 -22.14
N ALA A 432 7.14 9.14 -21.60
CA ALA A 432 6.05 8.61 -22.40
C ALA A 432 5.07 9.71 -22.79
N ASP A 433 4.58 9.66 -24.02
CA ASP A 433 3.66 10.65 -24.61
C ASP A 433 2.23 10.49 -24.05
N VAL A 434 1.90 9.30 -23.54
CA VAL A 434 0.72 9.01 -22.70
C VAL A 434 1.16 8.08 -21.56
N VAL A 435 0.70 8.36 -20.33
CA VAL A 435 1.02 7.61 -19.11
C VAL A 435 -0.27 7.29 -18.38
N GLY A 436 -0.55 6.00 -18.17
CA GLY A 436 -1.59 5.53 -17.26
C GLY A 436 -1.04 5.41 -15.83
N LEU A 437 -1.78 5.90 -14.86
CA LEU A 437 -1.41 5.88 -13.44
C LEU A 437 -2.39 5.01 -12.66
N MET A 438 -1.86 4.18 -11.77
CA MET A 438 -2.63 3.43 -10.78
C MET A 438 -2.23 3.87 -9.37
N GLU A 439 -3.18 3.86 -8.44
CA GLU A 439 -3.00 4.27 -7.03
C GLU A 439 -2.84 5.78 -6.80
N ILE A 440 -3.43 6.60 -7.66
CA ILE A 440 -3.68 8.02 -7.34
C ILE A 440 -4.86 8.08 -6.37
N GLN A 441 -4.80 8.90 -5.31
CA GLN A 441 -5.95 9.18 -4.43
C GLN A 441 -7.19 9.55 -5.26
N ASN A 442 -8.37 9.12 -4.85
CA ASN A 442 -9.62 9.26 -5.62
C ASN A 442 -10.17 10.70 -5.60
N THR A 443 -9.44 11.61 -6.22
CA THR A 443 -9.70 13.04 -6.40
C THR A 443 -8.80 13.58 -7.51
N ASP A 444 -9.27 14.54 -8.29
CA ASP A 444 -8.43 15.20 -9.30
C ASP A 444 -7.30 16.05 -8.68
N VAL A 445 -7.42 16.45 -7.41
CA VAL A 445 -6.40 17.24 -6.67
C VAL A 445 -5.04 16.54 -6.62
N ALA A 446 -5.02 15.21 -6.50
CA ALA A 446 -3.79 14.43 -6.47
C ALA A 446 -3.14 14.29 -7.86
N THR A 447 -3.96 14.22 -8.91
CA THR A 447 -3.51 14.23 -10.31
C THR A 447 -2.95 15.60 -10.68
N ASP A 448 -3.59 16.69 -10.28
CA ASP A 448 -3.16 18.07 -10.56
C ASP A 448 -1.87 18.45 -9.83
N ASP A 449 -1.69 18.02 -8.57
CA ASP A 449 -0.43 18.20 -7.82
C ASP A 449 0.73 17.47 -8.52
N LEU A 450 0.55 16.19 -8.86
CA LEU A 450 1.57 15.41 -9.55
C LEU A 450 1.90 15.99 -10.94
N LEU A 451 0.87 16.45 -11.67
CA LEU A 451 1.01 17.14 -12.95
C LEU A 451 1.79 18.46 -12.81
N ALA A 452 1.54 19.25 -11.77
CA ALA A 452 2.24 20.49 -11.51
C ALA A 452 3.72 20.24 -11.19
N ALA A 453 4.02 19.25 -10.32
CA ALA A 453 5.39 18.87 -10.00
C ALA A 453 6.14 18.28 -11.21
N LEU A 454 5.47 17.48 -12.06
CA LEU A 454 6.00 16.96 -13.30
C LEU A 454 6.31 18.09 -14.30
N ASN A 455 5.37 18.99 -14.56
CA ASN A 455 5.57 20.12 -15.46
C ASN A 455 6.64 21.10 -14.93
N ALA A 456 6.79 21.27 -13.60
CA ALA A 456 7.91 21.99 -13.03
C ALA A 456 9.28 21.31 -13.30
N LYS A 457 9.30 19.98 -13.45
CA LYS A 457 10.50 19.18 -13.76
C LYS A 457 10.85 19.15 -15.25
N VAL A 458 9.87 19.05 -16.15
CA VAL A 458 10.09 18.81 -17.60
C VAL A 458 9.74 20.00 -18.52
N GLY A 459 9.12 21.05 -17.98
CA GLY A 459 8.64 22.20 -18.75
C GLY A 459 7.15 22.45 -18.56
N ALA A 460 6.78 23.72 -18.38
CA ALA A 460 5.39 24.11 -18.16
C ALA A 460 4.52 23.74 -19.37
N ASN A 461 3.39 23.07 -19.11
CA ASN A 461 2.45 22.56 -20.11
C ASN A 461 2.99 21.47 -21.06
N THR A 462 4.12 20.82 -20.73
CA THR A 462 4.60 19.64 -21.49
C THR A 462 3.61 18.46 -21.36
N TYR A 463 3.03 18.27 -20.18
CA TYR A 463 1.96 17.32 -19.89
C TYR A 463 0.64 18.03 -19.54
N ALA A 464 -0.48 17.32 -19.72
CA ALA A 464 -1.81 17.61 -19.19
C ALA A 464 -2.44 16.31 -18.61
N ALA A 465 -3.47 16.45 -17.77
CA ALA A 465 -4.21 15.32 -17.19
C ALA A 465 -5.54 15.03 -17.92
N VAL A 466 -6.15 13.88 -17.62
CA VAL A 466 -7.50 13.50 -18.08
C VAL A 466 -8.43 13.48 -16.88
N HIS A 467 -8.85 14.67 -16.45
CA HIS A 467 -9.73 14.87 -15.30
C HIS A 467 -10.96 13.97 -15.35
N SER A 468 -11.11 13.18 -14.29
CA SER A 468 -12.08 12.08 -14.20
C SER A 468 -12.95 12.18 -12.95
N GLY A 469 -12.72 13.18 -12.10
CA GLY A 469 -13.43 13.39 -10.85
C GLY A 469 -13.14 12.30 -9.82
N VAL A 470 -14.16 12.04 -9.00
CA VAL A 470 -14.22 10.93 -8.04
C VAL A 470 -15.09 9.84 -8.65
N PHE A 471 -14.59 8.61 -8.77
CA PHE A 471 -15.36 7.49 -9.33
C PHE A 471 -15.01 6.14 -8.68
N GLY A 472 -15.92 5.17 -8.78
CA GLY A 472 -15.77 3.90 -8.06
C GLY A 472 -15.99 4.04 -6.55
N THR A 473 -15.38 3.16 -5.76
CA THR A 473 -15.62 3.06 -4.30
C THR A 473 -14.34 2.88 -3.45
N ASP A 474 -13.15 2.81 -4.04
CA ASP A 474 -11.89 2.77 -3.30
C ASP A 474 -11.37 4.20 -3.04
N ALA A 475 -10.50 4.40 -2.05
CA ALA A 475 -9.85 5.69 -1.79
C ALA A 475 -8.78 6.06 -2.85
N ILE A 476 -8.52 5.15 -3.79
CA ILE A 476 -7.67 5.34 -4.97
C ILE A 476 -8.45 5.12 -6.27
N LYS A 477 -7.99 5.77 -7.33
CA LYS A 477 -8.44 5.61 -8.70
C LYS A 477 -7.29 5.25 -9.65
N VAL A 478 -7.62 5.17 -10.93
CA VAL A 478 -6.68 5.25 -12.04
C VAL A 478 -6.80 6.62 -12.72
N ASP A 479 -5.73 7.10 -13.36
CA ASP A 479 -5.72 8.38 -14.09
C ASP A 479 -4.84 8.31 -15.35
N ILE A 480 -4.87 9.35 -16.21
CA ILE A 480 -4.01 9.49 -17.39
C ILE A 480 -3.34 10.86 -17.41
N LEU A 481 -2.03 10.89 -17.61
CA LEU A 481 -1.29 12.06 -18.09
C LEU A 481 -0.91 11.90 -19.56
N TYR A 482 -0.90 12.97 -20.35
CA TYR A 482 -0.52 12.94 -21.77
C TYR A 482 0.21 14.21 -22.20
N LYS A 483 1.01 14.15 -23.28
CA LYS A 483 1.67 15.32 -23.88
C LYS A 483 0.78 15.92 -24.98
N PRO A 484 0.22 17.14 -24.83
CA PRO A 484 -0.64 17.75 -25.84
C PRO A 484 0.05 18.02 -27.19
N ALA A 485 1.39 18.13 -27.19
CA ALA A 485 2.20 18.26 -28.41
C ALA A 485 2.36 16.96 -29.22
N LYS A 486 1.84 15.83 -28.71
CA LYS A 486 1.99 14.49 -29.30
C LYS A 486 0.66 13.81 -29.60
N VAL A 487 -0.33 13.97 -28.71
CA VAL A 487 -1.68 13.43 -28.89
C VAL A 487 -2.75 14.46 -28.53
N GLN A 488 -3.87 14.42 -29.27
CA GLN A 488 -5.09 15.16 -28.98
C GLN A 488 -6.15 14.20 -28.41
N ARG A 489 -6.83 14.59 -27.31
CA ARG A 489 -8.04 13.90 -26.82
C ARG A 489 -9.16 14.04 -27.84
N VAL A 490 -9.90 12.96 -28.08
CA VAL A 490 -11.10 12.95 -28.94
C VAL A 490 -12.30 12.49 -28.11
N GLY A 491 -13.13 13.46 -27.68
CA GLY A 491 -14.27 13.20 -26.81
C GLY A 491 -13.90 13.10 -25.33
N ASN A 492 -14.93 13.08 -24.48
CA ASN A 492 -14.82 12.91 -23.03
C ASN A 492 -14.09 11.62 -22.63
N VAL A 493 -13.53 11.63 -21.42
CA VAL A 493 -13.15 10.40 -20.71
C VAL A 493 -14.38 9.52 -20.53
N VAL A 494 -14.20 8.21 -20.69
CA VAL A 494 -15.26 7.21 -20.60
C VAL A 494 -15.00 6.31 -19.40
N LEU A 495 -16.03 6.12 -18.58
CA LEU A 495 -16.05 5.22 -17.43
C LEU A 495 -17.03 4.06 -17.69
N PRO A 496 -16.81 2.86 -17.15
CA PRO A 496 -17.78 1.77 -17.23
C PRO A 496 -19.06 2.13 -16.45
N THR A 497 -20.20 1.62 -16.91
CA THR A 497 -21.52 1.89 -16.32
C THR A 497 -22.37 0.63 -16.24
N GLY A 498 -23.43 0.67 -15.42
CA GLY A 498 -24.36 -0.45 -15.25
C GLY A 498 -23.65 -1.73 -14.79
N ALA A 499 -23.92 -2.85 -15.44
CA ALA A 499 -23.39 -4.16 -15.05
C ALA A 499 -21.85 -4.23 -15.04
N ASP A 500 -21.16 -3.53 -15.95
CA ASP A 500 -19.69 -3.52 -15.97
C ASP A 500 -19.14 -2.89 -14.67
N LEU A 501 -19.71 -1.75 -14.27
CA LEU A 501 -19.32 -1.02 -13.06
C LEU A 501 -19.63 -1.82 -11.77
N VAL A 502 -20.78 -2.50 -11.75
CA VAL A 502 -21.16 -3.38 -10.63
C VAL A 502 -20.19 -4.55 -10.51
N ASN A 503 -19.90 -5.26 -11.60
CA ASN A 503 -18.95 -6.38 -11.61
C ASN A 503 -17.54 -5.93 -11.22
N TYR A 504 -17.13 -4.72 -11.61
CA TYR A 504 -15.84 -4.16 -11.20
C TYR A 504 -15.75 -3.88 -9.69
N THR A 505 -16.77 -3.24 -9.13
CA THR A 505 -16.73 -2.71 -7.76
C THR A 505 -17.15 -3.71 -6.68
N ALA A 506 -17.84 -4.80 -7.03
CA ALA A 506 -18.43 -5.77 -6.10
C ALA A 506 -17.46 -6.34 -5.04
N ALA A 507 -16.16 -6.45 -5.35
CA ALA A 507 -15.13 -6.97 -4.45
C ALA A 507 -14.16 -5.88 -3.94
N SER A 508 -14.60 -4.62 -3.86
CA SER A 508 -13.71 -3.45 -3.67
C SER A 508 -12.64 -3.32 -4.75
N GLY A 509 -13.04 -3.55 -6.01
CA GLY A 509 -12.21 -3.28 -7.18
C GLY A 509 -12.34 -1.84 -7.67
N ARG A 510 -11.32 -1.36 -8.37
CA ARG A 510 -11.29 -0.03 -8.96
C ARG A 510 -11.75 -0.13 -10.43
N PRO A 511 -12.72 0.67 -10.87
CA PRO A 511 -13.10 0.70 -12.28
C PRO A 511 -11.94 1.19 -13.16
N PRO A 512 -11.81 0.72 -14.40
CA PRO A 512 -10.94 1.32 -15.39
C PRO A 512 -11.49 2.67 -15.83
N LEU A 513 -10.66 3.45 -16.50
CA LEU A 513 -11.10 4.55 -17.35
C LEU A 513 -10.51 4.43 -18.75
N ALA A 514 -11.15 5.09 -19.72
CA ALA A 514 -10.69 5.11 -21.10
C ALA A 514 -10.72 6.52 -21.69
N GLN A 515 -9.71 6.85 -22.50
CA GLN A 515 -9.66 8.07 -23.30
C GLN A 515 -9.23 7.73 -24.72
N ARG A 516 -9.96 8.23 -25.73
CA ARG A 516 -9.49 8.17 -27.11
C ARG A 516 -8.48 9.28 -27.34
N PHE A 517 -7.36 8.92 -27.95
CA PHE A 517 -6.32 9.81 -28.40
C PHE A 517 -6.09 9.65 -29.91
N ASN A 518 -5.85 10.76 -30.59
CA ASN A 518 -5.39 10.78 -31.97
C ASN A 518 -3.99 11.41 -32.03
N THR A 519 -3.10 10.82 -32.83
CA THR A 519 -1.71 11.28 -33.00
C THR A 519 -1.67 12.66 -33.66
N VAL A 520 -0.95 13.63 -33.09
CA VAL A 520 -0.81 14.96 -33.71
C VAL A 520 -0.12 14.85 -35.08
N GLY A 521 -0.72 15.45 -36.10
CA GLY A 521 -0.21 15.47 -37.49
C GLY A 521 -0.49 14.22 -38.33
N ASN A 522 -0.50 13.03 -37.72
CA ASN A 522 -0.83 11.75 -38.39
C ASN A 522 -2.32 11.37 -38.25
N ASN A 523 -3.02 11.95 -37.28
CA ASN A 523 -4.36 11.62 -36.82
C ASN A 523 -4.59 10.18 -36.32
N GLY A 524 -3.67 9.23 -36.56
CA GLY A 524 -3.82 7.82 -36.15
C GLY A 524 -4.34 7.65 -34.74
N GLY A 525 -5.50 6.99 -34.61
CA GLY A 525 -6.28 6.91 -33.37
C GLY A 525 -6.01 5.66 -32.53
N PHE A 526 -6.31 5.75 -31.23
CA PHE A 526 -6.48 4.60 -30.34
C PHE A 526 -7.26 4.97 -29.07
N TRP A 527 -7.95 4.01 -28.48
CA TRP A 527 -8.36 4.07 -27.08
C TRP A 527 -7.20 3.64 -26.19
N PHE A 528 -6.84 4.49 -25.23
CA PHE A 528 -6.04 4.08 -24.08
C PHE A 528 -6.96 3.75 -22.91
N VAL A 529 -6.79 2.58 -22.30
CA VAL A 529 -7.60 2.10 -21.17
C VAL A 529 -6.67 1.76 -20.01
N VAL A 530 -6.85 2.43 -18.87
CA VAL A 530 -6.05 2.20 -17.65
C VAL A 530 -6.86 1.36 -16.67
N ASN A 531 -6.24 0.35 -16.07
CA ASN A 531 -6.90 -0.64 -15.22
C ASN A 531 -6.16 -0.86 -13.89
N HIS A 532 -6.92 -1.13 -12.82
CA HIS A 532 -6.38 -1.62 -11.54
C HIS A 532 -7.34 -2.65 -10.89
N PHE A 533 -7.20 -3.92 -11.25
CA PHE A 533 -8.00 -5.04 -10.69
C PHE A 533 -7.82 -5.19 -9.16
N LYS A 534 -8.70 -5.97 -8.52
CA LYS A 534 -8.65 -6.24 -7.07
C LYS A 534 -7.36 -6.96 -6.68
N SER A 535 -6.73 -6.51 -5.60
CA SER A 535 -5.48 -7.06 -5.07
C SER A 535 -5.56 -8.54 -4.65
N LYS A 536 -4.46 -9.29 -4.83
CA LYS A 536 -4.33 -10.71 -4.44
C LYS A 536 -4.37 -10.96 -2.92
N GLY A 537 -4.17 -9.92 -2.11
CA GLY A 537 -4.11 -10.00 -0.63
C GLY A 537 -5.43 -9.72 0.11
N SER A 538 -5.38 -9.81 1.44
CA SER A 538 -6.50 -9.64 2.40
C SER A 538 -7.63 -10.67 2.24
N CYS A 539 -7.26 -11.94 2.16
CA CYS A 539 -8.13 -13.09 1.89
C CYS A 539 -9.41 -13.14 2.76
N PRO A 540 -10.57 -13.48 2.18
CA PRO A 540 -11.75 -13.83 2.96
C PRO A 540 -11.55 -15.19 3.66
N THR A 541 -12.39 -15.52 4.65
CA THR A 541 -12.35 -16.82 5.34
C THR A 541 -13.05 -17.94 4.58
N THR A 542 -13.93 -17.61 3.62
CA THR A 542 -14.65 -18.53 2.73
C THR A 542 -14.92 -17.86 1.39
N GLY A 543 -15.27 -18.64 0.36
CA GLY A 543 -15.55 -18.12 -0.98
C GLY A 543 -14.27 -17.92 -1.79
N ASP A 544 -13.94 -16.66 -2.12
CA ASP A 544 -12.85 -16.28 -3.04
C ASP A 544 -11.47 -16.26 -2.34
N ILE A 545 -11.14 -17.40 -1.72
CA ILE A 545 -9.89 -17.70 -1.01
C ILE A 545 -8.77 -18.07 -1.99
N ASP A 546 -7.52 -18.19 -1.52
CA ASP A 546 -6.43 -18.63 -2.39
C ASP A 546 -6.60 -20.11 -2.74
N MET A 547 -6.55 -20.40 -4.03
CA MET A 547 -6.55 -21.75 -4.61
C MET A 547 -5.37 -21.97 -5.56
N GLY A 548 -4.27 -21.24 -5.36
CA GLY A 548 -3.04 -21.29 -6.16
C GLY A 548 -2.86 -20.15 -7.16
N GLN A 549 -3.67 -19.08 -7.06
CA GLN A 549 -3.60 -17.89 -7.91
C GLN A 549 -3.74 -16.59 -7.08
N GLY A 550 -3.55 -16.64 -5.76
CA GLY A 550 -3.88 -15.55 -4.84
C GLY A 550 -5.38 -15.44 -4.58
N CYS A 551 -5.76 -14.79 -3.49
CA CYS A 551 -7.16 -14.53 -3.16
C CYS A 551 -7.82 -13.56 -4.16
N PHE A 552 -9.15 -13.45 -4.12
CA PHE A 552 -9.92 -12.62 -5.05
C PHE A 552 -9.72 -12.99 -6.54
N ASN A 553 -9.52 -14.28 -6.84
CA ASN A 553 -9.35 -14.74 -8.23
C ASN A 553 -10.68 -14.72 -8.98
N LEU A 554 -11.78 -15.14 -8.35
CA LEU A 554 -13.12 -15.12 -8.96
C LEU A 554 -13.56 -13.68 -9.25
N ALA A 555 -13.26 -12.74 -8.33
CA ALA A 555 -13.46 -11.31 -8.55
C ALA A 555 -12.63 -10.77 -9.72
N ARG A 556 -11.33 -11.15 -9.83
CA ARG A 556 -10.48 -10.76 -10.97
C ARG A 556 -10.96 -11.35 -12.31
N ILE A 557 -11.52 -12.55 -12.30
CA ILE A 557 -12.17 -13.16 -13.48
C ILE A 557 -13.38 -12.34 -13.95
N GLU A 558 -14.26 -11.91 -13.04
CA GLU A 558 -15.41 -11.06 -13.40
C GLU A 558 -14.99 -9.65 -13.81
N GLN A 559 -13.91 -9.10 -13.24
CA GLN A 559 -13.28 -7.85 -13.68
C GLN A 559 -12.71 -7.96 -15.10
N ALA A 560 -12.07 -9.08 -15.46
CA ALA A 560 -11.59 -9.32 -16.82
C ALA A 560 -12.73 -9.44 -17.85
N LYS A 561 -13.85 -10.07 -17.48
CA LYS A 561 -15.07 -10.10 -18.30
C LYS A 561 -15.67 -8.70 -18.46
N ALA A 562 -15.73 -7.91 -17.38
CA ALA A 562 -16.19 -6.54 -17.41
C ALA A 562 -15.29 -5.63 -18.25
N LEU A 563 -13.97 -5.83 -18.23
CA LEU A 563 -13.03 -5.10 -19.09
C LEU A 563 -13.28 -5.39 -20.58
N ASN A 564 -13.45 -6.67 -20.95
CA ASN A 564 -13.78 -7.06 -22.32
C ASN A 564 -15.13 -6.49 -22.77
N SER A 565 -16.15 -6.49 -21.89
CA SER A 565 -17.46 -5.85 -22.13
C SER A 565 -17.32 -4.35 -22.37
N PHE A 566 -16.56 -3.65 -21.52
CA PHE A 566 -16.29 -2.22 -21.63
C PHE A 566 -15.55 -1.88 -22.94
N VAL A 567 -14.48 -2.61 -23.25
CA VAL A 567 -13.70 -2.47 -24.50
C VAL A 567 -14.53 -2.74 -25.75
N ALA A 568 -15.46 -3.71 -25.71
CA ALA A 568 -16.39 -3.94 -26.81
C ALA A 568 -17.33 -2.75 -27.03
N LYS A 569 -17.75 -2.05 -25.96
CA LYS A 569 -18.59 -0.83 -26.04
C LYS A 569 -17.81 0.36 -26.57
N LEU A 570 -16.56 0.58 -26.13
CA LEU A 570 -15.68 1.64 -26.65
C LEU A 570 -15.52 1.57 -28.17
N LYS A 571 -15.43 0.37 -28.75
CA LYS A 571 -15.32 0.16 -30.20
C LYS A 571 -16.58 0.51 -31.00
N LEU A 572 -17.71 0.70 -30.33
CA LEU A 572 -18.98 1.14 -30.93
C LEU A 572 -19.22 2.65 -30.78
N MET A 573 -18.37 3.36 -30.03
CA MET A 573 -18.48 4.81 -29.80
C MET A 573 -17.84 5.61 -30.95
N GLY A 574 -18.25 6.88 -31.10
CA GLY A 574 -17.62 7.83 -32.02
C GLY A 574 -18.14 7.84 -33.46
N ALA A 575 -19.19 7.07 -33.78
CA ALA A 575 -19.80 7.02 -35.11
C ALA A 575 -20.08 8.44 -35.68
N PRO A 576 -19.75 8.72 -36.97
CA PRO A 576 -19.28 7.77 -37.99
C PRO A 576 -17.80 7.38 -37.89
N GLN A 577 -16.98 8.11 -37.12
CA GLN A 577 -15.54 7.83 -36.94
C GLN A 577 -15.31 6.94 -35.71
N VAL A 578 -15.71 5.66 -35.80
CA VAL A 578 -15.45 4.67 -34.74
C VAL A 578 -13.94 4.43 -34.54
N GLU A 579 -13.57 3.74 -33.46
CA GLU A 579 -12.18 3.38 -33.15
C GLU A 579 -12.08 1.91 -32.76
N ASN A 580 -11.15 1.16 -33.36
CA ASN A 580 -10.97 -0.27 -33.08
C ASN A 580 -9.65 -0.58 -32.36
N ASP A 581 -8.69 0.34 -32.44
CA ASP A 581 -7.41 0.23 -31.78
C ASP A 581 -7.57 0.53 -30.29
N VAL A 582 -7.23 -0.46 -29.45
CA VAL A 582 -7.37 -0.36 -28.00
C VAL A 582 -6.11 -0.91 -27.35
N LEU A 583 -5.50 -0.10 -26.48
CA LEU A 583 -4.39 -0.45 -25.63
C LEU A 583 -4.87 -0.44 -24.17
N MET A 584 -5.03 -1.63 -23.58
CA MET A 584 -5.28 -1.78 -22.15
C MET A 584 -3.94 -1.90 -21.43
N MET A 585 -3.70 -1.08 -20.41
CA MET A 585 -2.50 -1.16 -19.58
C MET A 585 -2.83 -0.92 -18.11
N GLY A 586 -1.89 -1.31 -17.25
CA GLY A 586 -1.97 -1.09 -15.81
C GLY A 586 -1.89 -2.39 -15.01
N ASP A 587 -2.38 -2.34 -13.78
CA ASP A 587 -2.26 -3.43 -12.80
C ASP A 587 -3.46 -4.39 -12.94
N PHE A 588 -3.18 -5.63 -13.32
CA PHE A 588 -4.19 -6.68 -13.43
C PHE A 588 -4.19 -7.60 -12.20
N ASN A 589 -3.28 -7.39 -11.25
CA ASN A 589 -3.08 -8.19 -10.05
C ASN A 589 -3.12 -9.70 -10.35
N SER A 590 -2.51 -10.08 -11.47
CA SER A 590 -2.63 -11.40 -12.06
C SER A 590 -1.38 -11.75 -12.85
N TYR A 591 -0.79 -12.92 -12.60
CA TYR A 591 0.39 -13.40 -13.32
C TYR A 591 0.03 -13.98 -14.71
N LEU A 592 1.01 -14.07 -15.62
CA LEU A 592 0.80 -14.28 -17.08
C LEU A 592 -0.01 -15.52 -17.54
N LEU A 593 -0.19 -16.53 -16.68
CA LEU A 593 -1.00 -17.74 -16.94
C LEU A 593 -2.27 -17.82 -16.09
N GLU A 594 -2.52 -16.87 -15.19
CA GLU A 594 -3.69 -16.90 -14.31
C GLU A 594 -4.99 -16.63 -15.07
N ASP A 595 -6.11 -17.13 -14.53
CA ASP A 595 -7.42 -17.15 -15.20
C ASP A 595 -7.87 -15.76 -15.70
N PRO A 596 -7.66 -14.63 -14.97
CA PRO A 596 -8.00 -13.30 -15.46
C PRO A 596 -7.23 -12.90 -16.74
N THR A 597 -5.96 -13.31 -16.88
CA THR A 597 -5.19 -13.02 -18.10
C THR A 597 -5.71 -13.86 -19.28
N GLN A 598 -6.07 -15.12 -19.03
CA GLN A 598 -6.71 -16.00 -20.01
C GLN A 598 -8.07 -15.44 -20.48
N GLN A 599 -8.88 -14.84 -19.60
CA GLN A 599 -10.13 -14.17 -20.01
C GLN A 599 -9.89 -13.01 -20.98
N LEU A 600 -8.82 -12.22 -20.80
CA LEU A 600 -8.48 -11.10 -21.68
C LEU A 600 -7.97 -11.56 -23.05
N GLU A 601 -7.15 -12.62 -23.08
CA GLU A 601 -6.65 -13.21 -24.33
C GLU A 601 -7.75 -13.96 -25.11
N ALA A 602 -8.69 -14.62 -24.42
CA ALA A 602 -9.83 -15.29 -25.03
C ALA A 602 -10.76 -14.35 -25.83
N ALA A 603 -10.75 -13.05 -25.52
CA ALA A 603 -11.45 -12.02 -26.29
C ALA A 603 -10.68 -11.52 -27.54
N GLY A 604 -9.54 -12.15 -27.87
CA GLY A 604 -8.74 -11.83 -29.05
C GLY A 604 -7.71 -10.70 -28.86
N ASN A 605 -7.45 -10.30 -27.61
CA ASN A 605 -6.39 -9.35 -27.28
C ASN A 605 -5.04 -10.08 -27.11
N GLU A 606 -3.92 -9.42 -27.42
CA GLU A 606 -2.59 -9.99 -27.27
C GLU A 606 -1.89 -9.43 -26.02
N SER A 607 -1.46 -10.30 -25.08
CA SER A 607 -0.56 -9.92 -23.99
C SER A 607 0.83 -9.56 -24.55
N LEU A 608 1.17 -8.28 -24.59
CA LEU A 608 2.39 -7.81 -25.23
C LEU A 608 3.65 -8.23 -24.46
N LEU A 609 3.57 -8.42 -23.13
CA LEU A 609 4.70 -8.93 -22.33
C LEU A 609 5.18 -10.31 -22.82
N LYS A 610 4.30 -11.10 -23.47
CA LYS A 610 4.69 -12.39 -24.08
C LYS A 610 5.60 -12.24 -25.31
N ARG A 611 5.84 -11.01 -25.80
CA ARG A 611 6.87 -10.67 -26.81
C ARG A 611 8.27 -10.46 -26.21
N MET A 612 8.39 -10.15 -24.92
CA MET A 612 9.69 -9.93 -24.25
C MET A 612 10.43 -11.27 -24.01
N PRO A 613 11.76 -11.27 -23.79
CA PRO A 613 12.48 -12.46 -23.34
C PRO A 613 11.90 -12.98 -22.01
N ALA A 614 11.85 -14.30 -21.82
CA ALA A 614 11.08 -14.92 -20.73
C ALA A 614 11.51 -14.45 -19.32
N ASN A 615 12.79 -14.15 -19.10
CA ASN A 615 13.31 -13.73 -17.81
C ASN A 615 13.01 -12.26 -17.47
N ASP A 616 12.64 -11.45 -18.47
CA ASP A 616 12.37 -10.00 -18.31
C ASP A 616 10.88 -9.72 -18.07
N ARG A 617 10.06 -10.78 -18.02
CA ARG A 617 8.59 -10.72 -17.86
C ARG A 617 8.19 -10.62 -16.39
N TYR A 618 8.58 -9.54 -15.75
CA TYR A 618 8.18 -9.24 -14.37
C TYR A 618 7.99 -7.74 -14.14
N THR A 619 7.21 -7.40 -13.13
CA THR A 619 7.01 -6.02 -12.66
C THR A 619 6.97 -5.93 -11.13
N TYR A 620 6.98 -7.07 -10.42
CA TYR A 620 6.73 -7.16 -9.00
C TYR A 620 7.44 -8.38 -8.38
N VAL A 621 7.67 -8.33 -7.06
CA VAL A 621 8.29 -9.41 -6.27
C VAL A 621 7.51 -9.57 -4.96
N PHE A 622 7.23 -10.81 -4.57
CA PHE A 622 6.54 -11.11 -3.31
C PHE A 622 6.95 -12.46 -2.71
N GLY A 623 7.27 -12.49 -1.41
CA GLY A 623 7.61 -13.72 -0.70
C GLY A 623 8.85 -14.45 -1.24
N GLY A 624 9.73 -13.69 -1.90
CA GLY A 624 10.90 -14.14 -2.64
C GLY A 624 10.66 -14.60 -4.09
N GLU A 625 9.45 -14.49 -4.62
CA GLU A 625 9.11 -14.88 -6.00
C GLU A 625 8.80 -13.68 -6.90
N THR A 626 9.36 -13.71 -8.11
CA THR A 626 9.30 -12.64 -9.12
C THR A 626 8.19 -12.91 -10.15
N GLY A 627 7.46 -11.88 -10.60
CA GLY A 627 6.46 -12.02 -11.67
C GLY A 627 5.85 -10.69 -12.15
N ALA A 628 5.00 -10.73 -13.18
CA ALA A 628 4.31 -9.54 -13.71
C ALA A 628 2.88 -9.42 -13.19
N LEU A 629 2.57 -8.33 -12.48
CA LEU A 629 1.20 -7.94 -12.12
C LEU A 629 0.67 -6.83 -13.02
N ASP A 630 1.56 -5.97 -13.55
CA ASP A 630 1.25 -4.95 -14.53
C ASP A 630 1.46 -5.50 -15.93
N HIS A 631 0.52 -5.23 -16.83
CA HIS A 631 0.54 -5.77 -18.20
C HIS A 631 0.17 -4.72 -19.23
N SER A 632 0.38 -5.07 -20.49
CA SER A 632 -0.17 -4.37 -21.64
C SER A 632 -0.82 -5.37 -22.60
N TYR A 633 -2.08 -5.10 -22.98
CA TYR A 633 -2.85 -5.91 -23.92
C TYR A 633 -3.30 -5.05 -25.09
N ALA A 634 -2.99 -5.47 -26.32
CA ALA A 634 -3.41 -4.79 -27.55
C ALA A 634 -4.61 -5.49 -28.20
N SER A 635 -5.52 -4.71 -28.78
CA SER A 635 -6.58 -5.23 -29.64
C SER A 635 -6.02 -5.89 -30.90
N ALA A 636 -6.82 -6.76 -31.53
CA ALA A 636 -6.44 -7.46 -32.76
C ALA A 636 -6.05 -6.55 -33.94
N SER A 637 -6.47 -5.28 -33.94
CA SER A 637 -6.10 -4.26 -34.95
C SER A 637 -4.86 -3.44 -34.53
N LEU A 638 -4.72 -3.12 -33.24
CA LEU A 638 -3.57 -2.35 -32.74
C LEU A 638 -2.27 -3.17 -32.73
N LYS A 639 -2.35 -4.48 -32.49
CA LYS A 639 -1.17 -5.33 -32.22
C LYS A 639 -0.11 -5.35 -33.32
N THR A 640 -0.47 -5.07 -34.58
CA THR A 640 0.46 -4.96 -35.72
C THR A 640 1.19 -3.61 -35.79
N GLN A 641 0.70 -2.61 -35.05
CA GLN A 641 1.22 -1.25 -34.98
C GLN A 641 2.08 -1.02 -33.73
N VAL A 642 2.04 -1.97 -32.77
CA VAL A 642 2.98 -2.07 -31.66
C VAL A 642 4.39 -2.35 -32.19
N SER A 643 5.26 -1.35 -32.06
CA SER A 643 6.65 -1.33 -32.53
C SER A 643 7.63 -1.99 -31.53
N GLY A 644 7.24 -2.08 -30.26
CA GLY A 644 8.03 -2.69 -29.19
C GLY A 644 7.33 -2.58 -27.84
N VAL A 645 7.84 -3.32 -26.86
CA VAL A 645 7.31 -3.41 -25.48
C VAL A 645 8.45 -3.76 -24.53
N SER A 646 8.45 -3.19 -23.33
CA SER A 646 9.47 -3.43 -22.32
C SER A 646 8.97 -3.05 -20.92
N VAL A 647 9.73 -3.42 -19.89
CA VAL A 647 9.55 -2.99 -18.50
C VAL A 647 10.82 -2.26 -18.06
N TRP A 648 10.69 -1.15 -17.35
CA TRP A 648 11.86 -0.48 -16.76
C TRP A 648 12.02 -0.95 -15.31
N HIS A 649 12.94 -1.87 -15.06
CA HIS A 649 13.18 -2.44 -13.72
C HIS A 649 13.87 -1.43 -12.78
N ILE A 650 13.07 -0.55 -12.18
CA ILE A 650 13.51 0.51 -11.25
C ILE A 650 13.03 0.26 -9.82
N ASN A 651 12.06 -0.63 -9.59
CA ASN A 651 11.30 -0.74 -8.35
C ASN A 651 11.30 -2.16 -7.77
N SER A 652 10.94 -3.18 -8.57
CA SER A 652 10.80 -4.56 -8.07
C SER A 652 12.13 -5.21 -7.68
N ASP A 653 13.23 -4.68 -8.22
CA ASP A 653 14.60 -5.13 -7.96
C ASP A 653 15.26 -4.50 -6.72
N GLU A 654 14.69 -3.43 -6.16
CA GLU A 654 15.32 -2.57 -5.16
C GLU A 654 14.79 -2.84 -3.73
N PRO A 655 15.64 -2.75 -2.70
CA PRO A 655 15.21 -2.93 -1.31
C PRO A 655 14.33 -1.77 -0.84
N THR A 656 13.40 -2.08 0.05
CA THR A 656 12.52 -1.15 0.79
C THR A 656 13.29 -0.02 1.50
N ALA A 657 14.56 -0.23 1.84
CA ALA A 657 15.45 0.77 2.41
C ALA A 657 15.66 2.03 1.55
N LEU A 658 15.37 1.96 0.24
CA LEU A 658 15.55 3.09 -0.69
C LEU A 658 14.25 3.88 -0.93
N ASP A 659 13.15 3.49 -0.30
CA ASP A 659 11.80 4.01 -0.58
C ASP A 659 11.60 5.44 -0.04
N TYR A 660 10.41 6.01 -0.23
CA TYR A 660 10.08 7.35 0.26
C TYR A 660 9.73 7.40 1.76
N ASN A 661 9.42 6.27 2.40
CA ASN A 661 8.96 6.24 3.80
C ASN A 661 10.11 6.59 4.78
N THR A 662 9.79 7.13 5.96
CA THR A 662 10.71 7.35 7.09
C THR A 662 10.48 6.38 8.27
N ASP A 663 9.46 5.53 8.20
CA ASP A 663 9.28 4.37 9.07
C ASP A 663 10.48 3.41 8.97
N PHE A 664 10.83 2.80 10.11
CA PHE A 664 11.83 1.72 10.23
C PHE A 664 13.22 2.01 9.59
N THR A 665 13.62 3.28 9.42
CA THR A 665 14.97 3.63 8.96
C THR A 665 15.80 4.34 10.03
N THR A 666 17.09 4.03 10.03
CA THR A 666 18.16 4.66 10.84
C THR A 666 19.36 5.04 9.97
N ASP A 667 19.47 4.47 8.77
CA ASP A 667 20.45 4.70 7.71
C ASP A 667 19.66 5.10 6.46
N ASP A 668 19.25 6.36 6.40
CA ASP A 668 18.32 6.86 5.38
C ASP A 668 18.99 6.94 4.01
N ARG A 669 18.59 6.05 3.10
CA ARG A 669 19.13 5.93 1.73
C ARG A 669 18.26 6.61 0.68
N PHE A 670 17.43 7.57 1.08
CA PHE A 670 16.64 8.37 0.15
C PHE A 670 17.48 9.03 -0.93
N ALA A 671 17.04 8.87 -2.18
CA ALA A 671 17.47 9.67 -3.30
C ALA A 671 16.25 10.06 -4.17
N PRO A 672 16.18 11.30 -4.69
CA PRO A 672 15.15 11.75 -5.62
C PRO A 672 15.43 11.24 -7.04
N THR A 673 15.51 9.92 -7.17
CA THR A 673 15.80 9.16 -8.40
C THR A 673 14.60 8.26 -8.73
N PRO A 674 14.49 7.72 -9.96
CA PRO A 674 13.40 6.79 -10.30
C PRO A 674 13.48 5.47 -9.52
N PHE A 675 14.63 5.10 -8.97
CA PHE A 675 14.82 3.83 -8.28
C PHE A 675 14.07 3.78 -6.95
N ARG A 676 13.29 2.71 -6.75
CA ARG A 676 12.36 2.55 -5.63
C ARG A 676 11.45 3.77 -5.47
N ALA A 677 10.78 4.14 -6.55
CA ALA A 677 9.67 5.11 -6.58
C ALA A 677 8.31 4.45 -6.31
N SER A 678 8.27 3.12 -6.35
CA SER A 678 7.13 2.22 -6.09
C SER A 678 7.72 0.83 -5.75
N ASP A 679 6.86 -0.15 -5.51
CA ASP A 679 7.15 -1.60 -5.56
C ASP A 679 6.87 -2.22 -6.93
N HIS A 680 6.06 -1.57 -7.77
CA HIS A 680 5.74 -1.99 -9.14
C HIS A 680 6.66 -1.32 -10.20
N ASP A 681 7.20 -2.07 -11.15
CA ASP A 681 7.93 -1.53 -12.32
C ASP A 681 6.97 -1.01 -13.42
N PRO A 682 7.24 0.16 -14.03
CA PRO A 682 6.42 0.66 -15.12
C PRO A 682 6.62 -0.11 -16.44
N VAL A 683 5.50 -0.40 -17.11
CA VAL A 683 5.44 -1.04 -18.44
C VAL A 683 5.44 0.04 -19.53
N LEU A 684 6.17 -0.18 -20.63
CA LEU A 684 6.25 0.70 -21.80
C LEU A 684 5.86 -0.04 -23.09
N VAL A 685 5.17 0.67 -23.98
CA VAL A 685 4.76 0.21 -25.33
C VAL A 685 5.08 1.30 -26.35
N GLY A 686 5.75 0.94 -27.44
CA GLY A 686 6.00 1.83 -28.59
C GLY A 686 4.96 1.59 -29.67
N LEU A 687 4.36 2.65 -30.22
CA LEU A 687 3.32 2.58 -31.24
C LEU A 687 3.74 3.35 -32.51
N THR A 688 3.46 2.77 -33.67
CA THR A 688 3.47 3.45 -34.98
C THR A 688 2.07 3.35 -35.58
N LEU A 689 1.18 4.26 -35.20
CA LEU A 689 -0.22 4.23 -35.62
C LEU A 689 -0.38 4.60 -37.10
N THR A 690 -1.35 3.95 -37.75
CA THR A 690 -1.74 4.17 -39.15
C THR A 690 -2.29 5.58 -39.33
N ALA A 691 -2.19 6.15 -40.54
CA ALA A 691 -2.72 7.49 -40.82
C ALA A 691 -4.25 7.46 -40.98
N ASP A 692 -4.95 8.28 -40.20
CA ASP A 692 -6.41 8.36 -40.18
C ASP A 692 -6.95 9.69 -40.74
N ALA A 693 -8.25 9.70 -41.04
CA ALA A 693 -8.98 10.96 -41.14
C ALA A 693 -9.01 11.67 -39.78
N ALA A 694 -8.80 12.99 -39.76
CA ALA A 694 -8.86 13.78 -38.54
C ALA A 694 -10.19 13.56 -37.80
N ALA A 695 -10.12 12.99 -36.60
CA ALA A 695 -11.27 12.85 -35.72
C ALA A 695 -11.35 14.06 -34.78
N ALA A 696 -12.51 14.70 -34.76
CA ALA A 696 -12.83 15.79 -33.85
C ALA A 696 -14.11 15.39 -33.11
N GLN A 697 -14.11 15.53 -31.79
CA GLN A 697 -15.29 15.46 -30.94
C GLN A 697 -15.09 16.49 -29.82
N PRO A 698 -16.12 17.23 -29.39
CA PRO A 698 -15.99 18.16 -28.28
C PRO A 698 -15.69 17.44 -26.97
N ILE A 699 -15.25 18.20 -25.97
CA ILE A 699 -15.02 17.73 -24.60
C ILE A 699 -15.73 18.69 -23.65
N VAL A 700 -16.46 18.15 -22.68
CA VAL A 700 -17.04 18.92 -21.56
C VAL A 700 -16.81 18.20 -20.24
N THR A 701 -16.23 18.91 -19.28
CA THR A 701 -16.00 18.44 -17.91
C THR A 701 -16.70 19.39 -16.94
N ALA A 702 -17.47 18.82 -16.02
CA ALA A 702 -18.35 19.52 -15.10
C ALA A 702 -18.29 18.90 -13.69
N SER A 703 -18.25 19.76 -12.67
CA SER A 703 -18.51 19.37 -11.28
C SER A 703 -20.01 19.48 -11.00
N ILE A 704 -20.63 18.34 -10.65
CA ILE A 704 -22.06 18.21 -10.34
C ILE A 704 -22.18 17.77 -8.86
N PRO A 705 -22.73 18.62 -7.96
CA PRO A 705 -22.83 18.27 -6.53
C PRO A 705 -23.74 17.07 -6.28
N ALA A 706 -23.28 16.08 -5.49
CA ALA A 706 -24.05 14.86 -5.25
C ALA A 706 -25.31 15.07 -4.39
N ALA A 707 -25.36 16.13 -3.57
CA ALA A 707 -26.51 16.49 -2.74
C ALA A 707 -26.65 18.02 -2.62
N VAL A 708 -27.89 18.52 -2.54
CA VAL A 708 -28.25 19.94 -2.47
C VAL A 708 -29.51 20.16 -1.63
N LYS A 709 -29.77 21.38 -1.19
CA LYS A 709 -30.97 21.74 -0.42
C LYS A 709 -32.11 22.23 -1.33
N VAL A 710 -33.32 21.76 -1.07
CA VAL A 710 -34.55 22.19 -1.78
C VAL A 710 -34.84 23.65 -1.48
N GLY A 711 -35.18 24.43 -2.52
CA GLY A 711 -35.46 25.86 -2.42
C GLY A 711 -34.23 26.78 -2.38
N GLU A 712 -33.00 26.23 -2.37
CA GLU A 712 -31.76 27.00 -2.38
C GLU A 712 -31.01 26.89 -3.72
N THR A 713 -30.28 27.96 -4.08
CA THR A 713 -29.55 28.02 -5.35
C THR A 713 -28.18 27.36 -5.24
N TYR A 714 -27.97 26.31 -6.02
CA TYR A 714 -26.72 25.58 -6.12
C TYR A 714 -26.12 25.70 -7.53
N SER A 715 -24.90 25.21 -7.71
CA SER A 715 -24.06 25.44 -8.90
C SER A 715 -23.53 24.15 -9.51
N VAL A 716 -23.54 24.08 -10.84
CA VAL A 716 -22.72 23.17 -11.65
C VAL A 716 -21.60 23.99 -12.29
N ASN A 717 -20.35 23.56 -12.10
CA ASN A 717 -19.18 24.28 -12.59
C ASN A 717 -18.54 23.52 -13.76
N ILE A 718 -18.54 24.13 -14.95
CA ILE A 718 -17.93 23.62 -16.17
C ILE A 718 -16.44 23.99 -16.16
N SER A 719 -15.59 23.03 -15.81
CA SER A 719 -14.13 23.18 -15.72
C SER A 719 -13.43 23.03 -17.07
N GLU A 720 -13.99 22.23 -17.99
CA GLU A 720 -13.53 22.15 -19.39
C GLU A 720 -14.71 22.28 -20.36
N ALA A 721 -14.51 23.05 -21.44
CA ALA A 721 -15.36 23.04 -22.61
C ALA A 721 -14.49 23.29 -23.87
N THR A 722 -14.18 22.24 -24.63
CA THR A 722 -13.41 22.35 -25.89
C THR A 722 -14.20 21.81 -27.08
N PRO A 723 -14.05 22.38 -28.29
CA PRO A 723 -14.92 22.05 -29.43
C PRO A 723 -14.48 20.78 -30.20
N GLY A 724 -13.21 20.38 -30.08
CA GLY A 724 -12.61 19.29 -30.83
C GLY A 724 -12.10 19.71 -32.21
N GLY A 725 -10.87 19.29 -32.55
CA GLY A 725 -10.23 19.59 -33.82
C GLY A 725 -10.20 21.09 -34.16
N ALA A 726 -10.62 21.44 -35.37
CA ALA A 726 -10.70 22.81 -35.89
C ALA A 726 -12.12 23.42 -35.84
N THR A 727 -13.04 22.84 -35.07
CA THR A 727 -14.42 23.36 -34.90
C THR A 727 -14.47 24.46 -33.84
N THR A 728 -15.57 25.21 -33.76
CA THR A 728 -15.83 26.16 -32.66
C THR A 728 -16.91 25.65 -31.72
N LEU A 729 -16.98 26.21 -30.52
CA LEU A 729 -18.11 25.98 -29.61
C LEU A 729 -19.38 26.58 -30.23
N ALA A 730 -20.54 25.92 -30.08
CA ALA A 730 -21.82 26.35 -30.67
C ALA A 730 -22.95 26.52 -29.64
N SER A 731 -23.12 25.57 -28.71
CA SER A 731 -24.10 25.69 -27.62
C SER A 731 -23.71 24.85 -26.40
N LEU A 732 -24.19 25.25 -25.23
CA LEU A 732 -24.06 24.53 -23.96
C LEU A 732 -25.41 24.53 -23.26
N SER A 733 -25.90 23.36 -22.90
CA SER A 733 -27.16 23.18 -22.16
C SER A 733 -26.99 22.26 -20.96
N VAL A 734 -27.66 22.59 -19.87
CA VAL A 734 -27.78 21.74 -18.68
C VAL A 734 -29.25 21.38 -18.50
N ASP A 735 -29.59 20.10 -18.68
CA ASP A 735 -30.86 19.54 -18.21
C ASP A 735 -30.71 19.22 -16.71
N TRP A 736 -31.67 19.63 -15.89
CA TRP A 736 -31.61 19.47 -14.44
C TRP A 736 -32.31 18.21 -13.94
N GLY A 737 -32.98 17.45 -14.81
CA GLY A 737 -33.67 16.20 -14.47
C GLY A 737 -35.02 16.37 -13.77
N ASP A 738 -35.42 17.60 -13.45
CA ASP A 738 -36.73 17.97 -12.88
C ASP A 738 -37.74 18.45 -13.94
N GLY A 739 -37.36 18.39 -15.23
CA GLY A 739 -38.12 18.93 -16.36
C GLY A 739 -37.75 20.36 -16.74
N SER A 740 -36.83 21.01 -16.02
CA SER A 740 -36.22 22.28 -16.42
C SER A 740 -34.84 22.09 -17.07
N ALA A 741 -34.48 23.01 -17.96
CA ALA A 741 -33.16 23.05 -18.59
C ALA A 741 -32.69 24.49 -18.81
N ALA A 742 -31.40 24.74 -18.66
CA ALA A 742 -30.76 26.03 -18.92
C ALA A 742 -29.88 25.93 -20.18
N THR A 743 -30.03 26.86 -21.13
CA THR A 743 -29.07 27.04 -22.24
C THR A 743 -28.23 28.27 -21.97
N THR A 744 -26.91 28.17 -22.10
CA THR A 744 -25.95 29.21 -21.75
C THR A 744 -24.95 29.48 -22.87
N ALA A 745 -24.16 30.54 -22.75
CA ALA A 745 -23.03 30.79 -23.64
C ALA A 745 -22.01 29.65 -23.49
N PRO A 746 -21.58 28.98 -24.57
CA PRO A 746 -20.75 27.80 -24.45
C PRO A 746 -19.30 28.14 -24.09
N GLY A 747 -18.79 27.47 -23.07
CA GLY A 747 -17.45 27.67 -22.51
C GLY A 747 -17.37 27.12 -21.09
N THR A 748 -16.26 27.40 -20.41
CA THR A 748 -16.11 27.16 -18.97
C THR A 748 -16.85 28.22 -18.16
N GLY A 749 -17.36 27.86 -16.97
CA GLY A 749 -18.12 28.78 -16.13
C GLY A 749 -19.10 28.06 -15.20
N THR A 750 -19.96 28.82 -14.53
CA THR A 750 -20.95 28.27 -13.58
C THR A 750 -22.37 28.43 -14.11
N VAL A 751 -23.16 27.36 -14.01
CA VAL A 751 -24.61 27.36 -14.28
C VAL A 751 -25.35 27.00 -12.99
N THR A 752 -26.37 27.79 -12.64
CA THR A 752 -27.07 27.67 -11.35
C THR A 752 -28.50 27.16 -11.50
N HIS A 753 -28.99 26.41 -10.52
CA HIS A 753 -30.40 25.98 -10.45
C HIS A 753 -30.92 25.94 -9.00
N THR A 754 -32.21 25.71 -8.83
CA THR A 754 -32.90 25.58 -7.54
C THR A 754 -34.04 24.57 -7.68
N TYR A 755 -33.89 23.40 -7.07
CA TYR A 755 -34.96 22.40 -7.07
C TYR A 755 -36.12 22.83 -6.19
N ALA A 756 -37.33 22.82 -6.75
CA ALA A 756 -38.57 23.18 -6.03
C ALA A 756 -39.16 22.03 -5.19
N ALA A 757 -38.64 20.80 -5.34
CA ALA A 757 -39.11 19.61 -4.64
C ALA A 757 -37.94 18.68 -4.28
N ALA A 758 -38.10 17.87 -3.24
CA ALA A 758 -37.13 16.84 -2.88
C ALA A 758 -37.19 15.65 -3.85
N GLY A 759 -36.04 15.07 -4.16
CA GLY A 759 -35.91 13.96 -5.11
C GLY A 759 -34.46 13.66 -5.47
N THR A 760 -34.24 12.59 -6.23
CA THR A 760 -32.96 12.33 -6.89
C THR A 760 -33.11 12.62 -8.37
N PHE A 761 -32.33 13.57 -8.87
CA PHE A 761 -32.43 14.10 -10.23
C PHE A 761 -31.17 13.80 -11.04
N SER A 762 -31.35 13.47 -12.33
CA SER A 762 -30.25 13.23 -13.27
C SER A 762 -29.92 14.51 -14.01
N VAL A 763 -28.86 15.21 -13.58
CA VAL A 763 -28.35 16.39 -14.29
C VAL A 763 -27.56 15.94 -15.51
N VAL A 764 -27.78 16.56 -16.66
CA VAL A 764 -27.09 16.26 -17.93
C VAL A 764 -26.57 17.53 -18.57
N VAL A 765 -25.25 17.69 -18.55
CA VAL A 765 -24.53 18.75 -19.28
C VAL A 765 -24.26 18.26 -20.70
N THR A 766 -24.68 19.03 -21.69
CA THR A 766 -24.43 18.77 -23.12
C THR A 766 -23.77 19.99 -23.78
N LEU A 767 -22.58 19.79 -24.34
CA LEU A 767 -21.87 20.78 -25.15
C LEU A 767 -21.94 20.39 -26.62
N THR A 768 -22.23 21.34 -27.51
CA THR A 768 -22.31 21.13 -28.97
C THR A 768 -21.29 21.99 -29.69
N ASN A 769 -20.60 21.44 -30.70
CA ASN A 769 -19.66 22.17 -31.56
C ASN A 769 -20.29 22.64 -32.89
N SER A 770 -19.54 23.41 -33.68
CA SER A 770 -19.99 23.97 -34.96
C SER A 770 -20.20 22.94 -36.08
N ALA A 771 -19.85 21.67 -35.85
CA ALA A 771 -20.17 20.56 -36.74
C ALA A 771 -21.44 19.79 -36.31
N GLY A 772 -22.12 20.22 -35.24
CA GLY A 772 -23.31 19.56 -34.69
C GLY A 772 -23.00 18.33 -33.85
N GLN A 773 -21.73 18.11 -33.50
CA GLN A 773 -21.30 17.00 -32.64
C GLN A 773 -21.46 17.38 -31.18
N THR A 774 -21.75 16.40 -30.31
CA THR A 774 -22.04 16.63 -28.89
C THR A 774 -21.08 15.89 -27.96
N ALA A 775 -20.77 16.54 -26.84
CA ALA A 775 -20.14 15.95 -25.67
C ALA A 775 -21.13 16.01 -24.52
N VAL A 776 -21.22 14.93 -23.73
CA VAL A 776 -22.19 14.81 -22.65
C VAL A 776 -21.48 14.34 -21.39
N GLN A 777 -21.81 14.98 -20.26
CA GLN A 777 -21.53 14.46 -18.93
C GLN A 777 -22.81 14.51 -18.11
N SER A 778 -23.07 13.47 -17.33
CA SER A 778 -24.20 13.41 -16.40
C SER A 778 -23.75 13.15 -14.97
N GLY A 779 -24.63 13.49 -14.03
CA GLY A 779 -24.44 13.27 -12.60
C GLY A 779 -25.77 13.16 -11.88
N SER A 780 -25.77 12.51 -10.72
CA SER A 780 -26.97 12.35 -9.89
C SER A 780 -26.93 13.33 -8.72
N VAL A 781 -28.00 14.10 -8.54
CA VAL A 781 -28.14 15.09 -7.47
C VAL A 781 -29.30 14.71 -6.56
N ASN A 782 -29.04 14.51 -5.28
CA ASN A 782 -30.10 14.36 -4.27
C ASN A 782 -30.50 15.74 -3.71
N ALA A 783 -31.69 16.22 -4.05
CA ALA A 783 -32.27 17.39 -3.43
C ALA A 783 -33.10 16.96 -2.21
N SER A 784 -32.80 17.50 -1.03
CA SER A 784 -33.55 17.22 0.19
C SER A 784 -34.04 18.49 0.90
N THR A 785 -35.15 18.38 1.61
CA THR A 785 -35.67 19.44 2.50
C THR A 785 -34.87 19.56 3.80
N VAL A 786 -34.11 18.52 4.16
CA VAL A 786 -33.15 18.49 5.26
C VAL A 786 -31.88 17.85 4.74
N VAL A 787 -30.78 18.60 4.66
CA VAL A 787 -29.48 18.06 4.23
C VAL A 787 -28.71 17.60 5.46
N VAL A 788 -28.63 16.28 5.66
CA VAL A 788 -27.66 15.68 6.60
C VAL A 788 -26.35 15.50 5.86
N VAL A 789 -25.39 16.40 6.10
CA VAL A 789 -23.99 16.22 5.69
C VAL A 789 -23.19 15.80 6.91
N THR A 790 -22.54 14.64 6.86
CA THR A 790 -21.53 14.26 7.86
C THR A 790 -20.12 14.72 7.44
N PRO A 791 -19.24 15.12 8.39
CA PRO A 791 -18.05 15.94 8.08
C PRO A 791 -16.80 15.10 7.72
N PRO A 792 -15.61 15.68 7.42
CA PRO A 792 -15.15 17.05 7.70
C PRO A 792 -15.07 18.00 6.49
N GLY A 793 -15.10 19.28 6.83
CA GLY A 793 -14.59 20.39 6.02
C GLY A 793 -13.98 21.41 7.00
N ALA A 794 -13.34 22.48 6.48
CA ALA A 794 -12.63 23.48 7.28
C ALA A 794 -13.43 24.03 8.49
N PRO A 795 -12.75 24.51 9.55
CA PRO A 795 -13.40 25.24 10.64
C PRO A 795 -14.12 26.46 10.08
N ASP A 796 -15.29 26.74 10.66
CA ASP A 796 -16.24 27.75 10.21
C ASP A 796 -16.76 28.52 11.44
N LEU A 797 -17.65 29.49 11.25
CA LEU A 797 -18.22 30.23 12.38
C LEU A 797 -18.93 29.29 13.37
N PHE A 798 -18.80 29.56 14.67
CA PHE A 798 -19.45 28.77 15.73
C PHE A 798 -19.87 29.64 16.92
N PHE A 799 -20.77 29.15 17.78
CA PHE A 799 -21.24 29.84 18.96
C PHE A 799 -20.19 29.85 20.07
N SER A 800 -19.84 31.03 20.55
CA SER A 800 -18.82 31.25 21.59
C SER A 800 -19.44 31.44 22.98
N GLU A 801 -20.63 32.04 23.06
CA GLU A 801 -21.34 32.28 24.33
C GLU A 801 -22.87 32.30 24.10
N TYR A 802 -23.62 31.71 25.03
CA TYR A 802 -25.08 31.68 25.08
C TYR A 802 -25.54 32.15 26.46
N VAL A 803 -26.54 33.02 26.52
CA VAL A 803 -27.01 33.63 27.77
C VAL A 803 -28.51 33.46 27.91
N GLU A 804 -28.94 32.63 28.86
CA GLU A 804 -30.26 32.77 29.49
C GLU A 804 -30.10 33.45 30.86
N GLY A 805 -30.13 34.79 30.84
CA GLY A 805 -30.27 35.62 32.03
C GLY A 805 -31.73 35.87 32.41
N SER A 806 -31.95 36.63 33.48
CA SER A 806 -33.28 36.88 34.03
C SER A 806 -34.15 37.74 33.11
N ALA A 807 -35.44 37.38 33.06
CA ALA A 807 -36.50 37.99 32.24
C ALA A 807 -36.19 38.07 30.73
N THR A 808 -35.41 39.07 30.31
CA THR A 808 -35.06 39.32 28.90
C THR A 808 -33.57 39.61 28.69
N ASN A 809 -32.73 39.36 29.70
CA ASN A 809 -31.26 39.35 29.57
C ASN A 809 -30.80 38.13 28.75
N LYS A 810 -31.13 38.13 27.46
CA LYS A 810 -30.85 37.04 26.52
C LYS A 810 -29.89 37.52 25.44
N ALA A 811 -28.81 36.77 25.21
CA ALA A 811 -27.76 37.08 24.26
C ALA A 811 -27.11 35.82 23.68
N LEU A 812 -26.52 35.94 22.50
CA LEU A 812 -25.79 34.87 21.81
C LEU A 812 -24.59 35.47 21.08
N GLU A 813 -23.44 34.81 21.16
CA GLU A 813 -22.20 35.23 20.52
C GLU A 813 -21.73 34.20 19.49
N ILE A 814 -21.29 34.68 18.32
CA ILE A 814 -20.71 33.88 17.24
C ILE A 814 -19.25 34.30 17.04
N TYR A 815 -18.32 33.36 17.05
CA TYR A 815 -16.89 33.58 16.86
C TYR A 815 -16.42 33.16 15.46
N ASN A 816 -15.41 33.85 14.93
CA ASN A 816 -14.72 33.49 13.70
C ASN A 816 -13.33 32.87 13.99
N PRO A 817 -13.19 31.52 13.95
CA PRO A 817 -11.89 30.86 14.12
C PRO A 817 -10.99 30.93 12.88
N THR A 818 -11.46 31.46 11.74
CA THR A 818 -10.69 31.44 10.49
C THR A 818 -9.63 32.54 10.47
N ALA A 819 -8.57 32.34 9.67
CA ALA A 819 -7.48 33.30 9.51
C ALA A 819 -7.83 34.55 8.64
N ALA A 820 -9.10 34.70 8.25
CA ALA A 820 -9.56 35.79 7.38
C ALA A 820 -10.87 36.42 7.90
N ALA A 821 -11.24 37.58 7.38
CA ALA A 821 -12.57 38.13 7.60
C ALA A 821 -13.61 37.32 6.79
N VAL A 822 -14.70 36.93 7.45
CA VAL A 822 -15.80 36.17 6.84
C VAL A 822 -16.92 37.13 6.44
N ASP A 823 -17.47 36.99 5.24
CA ASP A 823 -18.73 37.65 4.86
C ASP A 823 -19.92 36.90 5.48
N LEU A 824 -20.78 37.61 6.20
CA LEU A 824 -21.92 37.04 6.92
C LEU A 824 -23.16 36.84 6.03
N SER A 825 -23.15 37.31 4.78
CA SER A 825 -24.30 37.25 3.86
C SER A 825 -24.89 35.85 3.61
N LEU A 826 -24.08 34.80 3.80
CA LEU A 826 -24.50 33.39 3.63
C LEU A 826 -25.04 32.75 4.92
N TYR A 827 -25.00 33.44 6.06
CA TYR A 827 -25.23 32.85 7.38
C TYR A 827 -26.61 33.24 7.91
N THR A 828 -27.28 32.29 8.58
CA THR A 828 -28.58 32.49 9.22
C THR A 828 -28.59 31.85 10.59
N LEU A 829 -29.15 32.57 11.57
CA LEU A 829 -29.42 32.06 12.91
C LEU A 829 -30.88 31.62 13.00
N ASN A 830 -31.14 30.35 13.33
CA ASN A 830 -32.49 29.81 13.48
C ASN A 830 -32.80 29.47 14.95
N LEU A 831 -34.05 29.71 15.35
CA LEU A 831 -34.64 29.32 16.63
C LEU A 831 -35.70 28.24 16.40
N TYR A 832 -35.70 27.19 17.21
CA TYR A 832 -36.62 26.06 17.17
C TYR A 832 -37.28 25.89 18.54
N SER A 833 -38.38 26.63 18.75
CA SER A 833 -38.96 26.72 20.08
C SER A 833 -39.67 25.46 20.54
N ASN A 834 -39.50 25.11 21.82
CA ASN A 834 -40.24 24.06 22.54
C ASN A 834 -40.21 22.73 21.75
N GLY A 835 -39.00 22.29 21.38
CA GLY A 835 -38.78 21.05 20.62
C GLY A 835 -39.23 21.04 19.15
N ALA A 836 -39.49 22.20 18.53
CA ALA A 836 -39.92 22.26 17.12
C ALA A 836 -38.93 21.63 16.12
N ALA A 837 -39.46 20.95 15.10
CA ALA A 837 -38.67 20.34 14.02
C ALA A 837 -38.39 21.29 12.83
N ALA A 838 -38.88 22.52 12.89
CA ALA A 838 -38.67 23.58 11.89
C ALA A 838 -38.51 24.93 12.61
N PRO A 839 -37.82 25.93 12.02
CA PRO A 839 -37.58 27.20 12.69
C PRO A 839 -38.87 27.93 13.07
N SER A 840 -39.03 28.25 14.36
CA SER A 840 -40.07 29.14 14.90
C SER A 840 -39.74 30.62 14.64
N SER A 841 -38.46 30.95 14.46
CA SER A 841 -37.98 32.25 14.00
C SER A 841 -36.57 32.11 13.41
N PHE A 842 -36.18 33.03 12.52
CA PHE A 842 -34.86 33.04 11.91
C PHE A 842 -34.36 34.46 11.65
N ALA A 843 -33.04 34.62 11.53
CA ALA A 843 -32.36 35.90 11.33
C ALA A 843 -31.15 35.72 10.39
N PRO A 844 -31.26 36.15 9.12
CA PRO A 844 -30.10 36.27 8.24
C PRO A 844 -29.08 37.26 8.81
N LEU A 845 -27.80 36.92 8.76
CA LEU A 845 -26.70 37.76 9.21
C LEU A 845 -26.19 38.63 8.04
N THR A 846 -25.57 39.76 8.35
CA THR A 846 -25.07 40.72 7.35
C THR A 846 -23.81 41.43 7.85
N GLY A 847 -23.01 41.96 6.91
CA GLY A 847 -21.71 42.56 7.22
C GLY A 847 -20.58 41.53 7.16
N SER A 848 -19.44 41.84 7.78
CA SER A 848 -18.29 40.93 7.82
C SER A 848 -17.69 40.84 9.21
N LEU A 849 -17.29 39.63 9.61
CA LEU A 849 -16.72 39.31 10.90
C LEU A 849 -15.20 39.07 10.75
N PRO A 850 -14.31 39.92 11.32
CA PRO A 850 -12.86 39.76 11.22
C PRO A 850 -12.34 38.41 11.76
N ALA A 851 -11.13 38.03 11.35
CA ALA A 851 -10.42 36.87 11.90
C ALA A 851 -10.24 37.00 13.43
N GLY A 852 -10.63 35.98 14.19
CA GLY A 852 -10.63 36.04 15.66
C GLY A 852 -11.64 37.02 16.27
N GLY A 853 -12.54 37.59 15.46
CA GLY A 853 -13.61 38.48 15.92
C GLY A 853 -14.83 37.71 16.43
N VAL A 854 -15.66 38.41 17.21
CA VAL A 854 -16.97 37.92 17.67
C VAL A 854 -18.11 38.85 17.21
N LEU A 855 -19.30 38.27 17.04
CA LEU A 855 -20.56 38.96 16.79
C LEU A 855 -21.55 38.62 17.90
N VAL A 856 -21.94 39.62 18.69
CA VAL A 856 -22.96 39.48 19.74
C VAL A 856 -24.33 39.88 19.19
N LEU A 857 -25.34 39.05 19.42
CA LEU A 857 -26.75 39.36 19.21
C LEU A 857 -27.47 39.37 20.58
N ALA A 858 -28.33 40.36 20.83
CA ALA A 858 -29.07 40.47 22.10
C ALA A 858 -30.53 40.86 21.92
N ASN A 859 -31.37 40.48 22.89
CA ASN A 859 -32.77 40.91 22.94
C ASN A 859 -32.86 42.45 23.16
N ASN A 860 -33.80 43.11 22.48
CA ASN A 860 -34.04 44.55 22.65
C ASN A 860 -34.35 44.95 24.10
N ALA A 861 -34.98 44.08 24.89
CA ALA A 861 -35.30 44.36 26.29
C ALA A 861 -34.16 44.07 27.28
N ALA A 862 -33.09 43.37 26.87
CA ALA A 862 -31.95 43.05 27.73
C ALA A 862 -31.30 44.30 28.32
N THR A 863 -30.80 44.20 29.55
CA THR A 863 -30.07 45.30 30.21
C THR A 863 -28.74 45.60 29.50
N ALA A 864 -28.19 46.81 29.70
CA ALA A 864 -27.02 47.30 28.95
C ALA A 864 -25.76 46.43 29.10
N ALA A 865 -25.65 45.63 30.17
CA ALA A 865 -24.53 44.72 30.39
C ALA A 865 -24.43 43.61 29.32
N PHE A 866 -25.55 43.20 28.72
CA PHE A 866 -25.62 42.17 27.67
C PHE A 866 -25.56 42.75 26.24
N LYS A 867 -25.20 44.04 26.12
CA LYS A 867 -25.14 44.79 24.86
C LYS A 867 -23.78 45.51 24.73
N PRO A 868 -22.66 44.78 24.61
CA PRO A 868 -21.36 45.39 24.31
C PRO A 868 -21.39 46.21 23.00
N PRO A 869 -20.41 47.10 22.78
CA PRO A 869 -20.34 47.88 21.55
C PRO A 869 -20.31 46.99 20.30
N GLY A 870 -21.26 47.21 19.38
CA GLY A 870 -21.40 46.42 18.16
C GLY A 870 -22.49 45.34 18.19
N THR A 871 -23.17 45.11 19.33
CA THR A 871 -24.27 44.14 19.43
C THR A 871 -25.41 44.42 18.44
N ILE A 872 -25.82 43.38 17.69
CA ILE A 872 -27.04 43.39 16.88
C ILE A 872 -28.25 43.16 17.80
N ILE A 873 -29.28 44.00 17.67
CA ILE A 873 -30.53 43.86 18.41
C ILE A 873 -31.52 42.99 17.62
N ASN A 874 -31.93 41.86 18.21
CA ASN A 874 -32.93 40.96 17.62
C ASN A 874 -33.78 40.31 18.72
N SER A 875 -35.08 40.62 18.78
CA SER A 875 -36.02 40.03 19.75
C SER A 875 -36.91 38.91 19.16
N SER A 876 -36.61 38.42 17.95
CA SER A 876 -37.31 37.27 17.36
C SER A 876 -36.56 35.96 17.63
N VAL A 877 -35.24 35.96 17.39
CA VAL A 877 -34.39 34.77 17.54
C VAL A 877 -33.69 34.76 18.90
N ILE A 878 -33.31 35.92 19.45
CA ILE A 878 -32.77 36.02 20.82
C ILE A 878 -33.93 36.13 21.84
N ASN A 879 -34.88 35.21 21.72
CA ASN A 879 -36.03 35.05 22.61
C ASN A 879 -36.25 33.59 23.03
N PHE A 880 -35.22 32.76 22.85
CA PHE A 880 -35.13 31.37 23.33
C PHE A 880 -35.26 31.25 24.86
N ASN A 881 -35.58 30.06 25.35
CA ASN A 881 -35.44 29.63 26.74
C ASN A 881 -34.80 28.22 26.81
N GLY A 882 -34.65 27.65 28.01
CA GLY A 882 -33.91 26.41 28.24
C GLY A 882 -34.23 25.22 27.34
N ASP A 883 -35.47 25.09 26.87
CA ASP A 883 -36.01 24.03 25.98
C ASP A 883 -36.08 24.41 24.48
N ASP A 884 -35.59 25.59 24.10
CA ASP A 884 -35.52 26.06 22.72
C ASP A 884 -34.15 25.76 22.09
N ALA A 885 -34.14 25.06 20.95
CA ALA A 885 -32.90 24.78 20.21
C ALA A 885 -32.53 25.91 19.23
N LEU A 886 -31.24 26.06 18.94
CA LEU A 886 -30.67 27.05 18.01
C LEU A 886 -29.76 26.35 16.99
N THR A 887 -29.78 26.80 15.73
CA THR A 887 -28.73 26.46 14.74
C THR A 887 -28.10 27.72 14.16
N LEU A 888 -26.78 27.68 13.96
CA LEU A 888 -26.09 28.55 13.04
C LEU A 888 -25.96 27.80 11.71
N GLU A 889 -26.56 28.33 10.66
CA GLU A 889 -26.51 27.78 9.31
C GLU A 889 -25.70 28.67 8.38
N LYS A 890 -25.02 28.05 7.42
CA LYS A 890 -24.31 28.69 6.31
C LYS A 890 -24.75 28.05 5.01
N SER A 891 -25.31 28.84 4.09
CA SER A 891 -25.99 28.34 2.89
C SER A 891 -26.89 27.14 3.21
N GLY A 892 -27.73 27.31 4.24
CA GLY A 892 -28.71 26.33 4.66
C GLY A 892 -28.19 25.04 5.32
N VAL A 893 -26.89 24.92 5.58
CA VAL A 893 -26.26 23.77 6.26
C VAL A 893 -25.85 24.17 7.68
N VAL A 894 -26.20 23.35 8.68
CA VAL A 894 -25.86 23.60 10.08
C VAL A 894 -24.34 23.50 10.27
N ILE A 895 -23.74 24.56 10.80
CA ILE A 895 -22.30 24.62 11.13
C ILE A 895 -22.02 24.69 12.63
N ASP A 896 -23.02 25.08 13.45
CA ASP A 896 -23.04 24.88 14.91
C ASP A 896 -24.48 24.83 15.45
N ARG A 897 -24.68 24.34 16.68
CA ARG A 897 -25.99 24.27 17.34
C ARG A 897 -25.92 24.45 18.85
N ILE A 898 -27.08 24.74 19.45
CA ILE A 898 -27.36 24.56 20.88
C ILE A 898 -28.69 23.82 20.99
N GLY A 899 -28.76 22.78 21.82
CA GLY A 899 -29.94 21.90 21.90
C GLY A 899 -30.06 20.92 20.73
N GLN A 900 -31.22 20.28 20.62
CA GLN A 900 -31.52 19.24 19.62
C GLN A 900 -32.81 19.61 18.87
N VAL A 901 -32.72 19.74 17.55
CA VAL A 901 -33.87 20.11 16.70
C VAL A 901 -34.89 18.98 16.67
N GLY A 902 -36.17 19.31 16.78
CA GLY A 902 -37.25 18.32 16.79
C GLY A 902 -37.36 17.49 18.07
N THR A 903 -36.67 17.87 19.15
CA THR A 903 -36.70 17.18 20.45
C THR A 903 -36.97 18.18 21.58
N ASP A 904 -38.03 17.96 22.33
CA ASP A 904 -38.37 18.69 23.55
C ASP A 904 -37.65 18.06 24.77
N PRO A 905 -36.76 18.78 25.48
CA PRO A 905 -36.11 18.30 26.70
C PRO A 905 -36.97 18.48 27.97
N GLY A 906 -38.16 19.07 27.86
CA GLY A 906 -39.14 19.30 28.93
C GLY A 906 -38.99 20.64 29.66
N THR A 907 -37.77 21.05 29.98
CA THR A 907 -37.45 22.40 30.52
C THR A 907 -36.05 22.89 30.16
N GLU A 908 -35.07 21.98 30.04
CA GLU A 908 -33.66 22.33 29.89
C GLU A 908 -32.83 21.14 29.38
N TRP A 909 -31.80 21.39 28.57
CA TRP A 909 -30.75 20.38 28.35
C TRP A 909 -29.75 20.44 29.50
N THR A 910 -29.62 19.35 30.25
CA THR A 910 -28.66 19.22 31.37
C THR A 910 -27.43 18.41 30.98
N GLY A 911 -26.31 18.69 31.66
CA GLY A 911 -25.06 17.96 31.53
C GLY A 911 -24.34 17.71 32.85
N VAL A 912 -23.25 16.96 32.78
CA VAL A 912 -22.36 16.66 33.92
C VAL A 912 -21.87 17.95 34.58
N GLY A 913 -21.80 17.97 35.92
CA GLY A 913 -21.33 19.12 36.69
C GLY A 913 -22.36 20.23 36.92
N GLY A 914 -23.60 20.07 36.42
CA GLY A 914 -24.67 21.06 36.58
C GLY A 914 -24.72 22.13 35.49
N VAL A 915 -24.01 21.92 34.38
CA VAL A 915 -24.16 22.69 33.15
C VAL A 915 -25.59 22.52 32.64
N SER A 916 -26.30 23.62 32.37
CA SER A 916 -27.65 23.61 31.81
C SER A 916 -27.85 24.78 30.84
N THR A 917 -28.75 24.64 29.87
CA THR A 917 -29.24 25.78 29.09
C THR A 917 -30.12 26.72 29.92
N LEU A 918 -30.87 26.21 30.90
CA LEU A 918 -31.85 26.99 31.65
C LEU A 918 -31.20 27.87 32.74
N ASN A 919 -31.49 29.17 32.71
CA ASN A 919 -31.05 30.16 33.70
C ASN A 919 -29.51 30.19 33.92
N GLN A 920 -28.72 29.96 32.88
CA GLN A 920 -27.25 30.00 32.92
C GLN A 920 -26.68 30.80 31.76
N THR A 921 -25.41 31.19 31.91
CA THR A 921 -24.56 31.58 30.78
C THR A 921 -23.62 30.43 30.46
N LEU A 922 -23.64 29.98 29.21
CA LEU A 922 -22.78 28.92 28.70
C LEU A 922 -21.71 29.55 27.81
N ARG A 923 -20.43 29.30 28.09
CA ARG A 923 -19.31 29.71 27.22
C ARG A 923 -18.67 28.49 26.58
N ARG A 924 -18.36 28.56 25.29
CA ARG A 924 -17.69 27.49 24.55
C ARG A 924 -16.31 27.27 25.17
N LYS A 925 -15.95 26.03 25.47
CA LYS A 925 -14.63 25.69 26.02
C LYS A 925 -13.54 26.07 25.02
N ALA A 926 -12.46 26.68 25.50
CA ALA A 926 -11.37 27.14 24.64
C ALA A 926 -10.64 26.02 23.87
N THR A 927 -10.88 24.74 24.20
CA THR A 927 -10.40 23.58 23.44
C THR A 927 -11.23 23.25 22.20
N ILE A 928 -12.44 23.82 22.06
CA ILE A 928 -13.35 23.61 20.92
C ILE A 928 -12.97 24.55 19.78
N LYS A 929 -12.83 24.01 18.57
CA LYS A 929 -12.29 24.73 17.39
C LYS A 929 -13.26 24.82 16.21
N ALA A 930 -14.46 24.23 16.33
CA ALA A 930 -15.51 24.21 15.34
C ALA A 930 -16.86 23.96 16.05
N GLY A 931 -17.97 24.19 15.35
CA GLY A 931 -19.30 23.90 15.85
C GLY A 931 -19.75 22.44 15.70
N ASP A 932 -20.76 22.04 16.48
CA ASP A 932 -21.46 20.77 16.30
C ASP A 932 -22.48 20.89 15.16
N ARG A 933 -22.17 20.22 14.05
CA ARG A 933 -22.92 20.29 12.78
C ARG A 933 -24.14 19.37 12.72
N ASN A 934 -24.43 18.59 13.77
CA ASN A 934 -25.47 17.56 13.70
C ASN A 934 -26.70 17.89 14.58
N PRO A 935 -27.69 18.64 14.04
CA PRO A 935 -28.86 19.12 14.81
C PRO A 935 -29.74 18.00 15.40
N GLY A 936 -29.64 16.76 14.90
CA GLY A 936 -30.48 15.64 15.29
C GLY A 936 -29.91 14.74 16.38
N LEU A 937 -28.66 14.90 16.80
CA LEU A 937 -28.07 14.12 17.90
C LEU A 937 -28.55 14.60 19.27
N ALA A 938 -28.50 13.72 20.28
CA ALA A 938 -28.64 14.13 21.67
C ALA A 938 -27.67 15.28 22.01
N PHE A 939 -28.11 16.23 22.82
CA PHE A 939 -27.32 17.41 23.20
C PHE A 939 -27.06 17.38 24.71
N ASP A 940 -25.80 17.22 25.09
CA ASP A 940 -25.29 17.39 26.45
C ASP A 940 -24.37 18.63 26.45
N PRO A 941 -24.77 19.76 27.08
CA PRO A 941 -23.96 20.97 27.04
C PRO A 941 -22.63 20.80 27.78
N SER A 942 -22.51 19.88 28.74
CA SER A 942 -21.28 19.68 29.52
C SER A 942 -20.11 19.12 28.72
N LEU A 943 -20.34 18.65 27.49
CA LEU A 943 -19.27 18.24 26.58
C LEU A 943 -18.45 19.45 26.11
N GLU A 944 -19.12 20.45 25.54
CA GLU A 944 -18.46 21.55 24.80
C GLU A 944 -18.54 22.92 25.49
N TRP A 945 -19.33 23.05 26.55
CA TRP A 945 -19.60 24.31 27.25
C TRP A 945 -19.17 24.28 28.72
N ASP A 946 -18.70 25.42 29.21
CA ASP A 946 -18.51 25.75 30.62
C ASP A 946 -19.67 26.64 31.09
N SER A 947 -20.22 26.37 32.28
CA SER A 947 -21.36 27.12 32.83
C SER A 947 -20.98 28.21 33.83
N PHE A 948 -21.76 29.29 33.78
CA PHE A 948 -21.70 30.45 34.68
C PHE A 948 -23.12 30.78 35.18
N PRO A 949 -23.26 31.40 36.37
CA PRO A 949 -24.57 31.74 36.93
C PRO A 949 -25.43 32.61 36.03
N ILE A 950 -26.76 32.60 36.28
CA ILE A 950 -27.72 33.52 35.68
C ILE A 950 -27.22 34.98 35.71
N ASP A 951 -27.51 35.74 34.65
CA ASP A 951 -27.09 37.13 34.46
C ASP A 951 -25.55 37.38 34.39
N THR A 952 -24.74 36.35 34.15
CA THR A 952 -23.31 36.54 33.85
C THR A 952 -23.12 37.11 32.43
N SER A 953 -22.95 38.43 32.31
CA SER A 953 -22.57 39.10 31.05
C SER A 953 -21.05 39.15 30.80
N ALA A 954 -20.24 38.69 31.76
CA ALA A 954 -18.79 38.83 31.75
C ALA A 954 -18.12 37.79 30.83
N GLY A 955 -18.07 38.12 29.54
CA GLY A 955 -17.36 37.39 28.48
C GLY A 955 -17.70 37.94 27.09
N LEU A 956 -18.99 38.23 26.86
CA LEU A 956 -19.52 38.87 25.66
C LEU A 956 -18.65 40.03 25.15
N GLY A 957 -18.22 39.92 23.90
CA GLY A 957 -17.29 40.83 23.23
C GLY A 957 -15.90 40.23 22.97
N ALA A 958 -15.57 39.03 23.49
CA ALA A 958 -14.34 38.32 23.16
C ALA A 958 -14.39 36.80 23.44
N HIS A 959 -13.87 36.01 22.49
CA HIS A 959 -13.63 34.58 22.65
C HIS A 959 -12.17 34.22 22.34
N THR A 960 -11.65 33.16 22.97
CA THR A 960 -10.27 32.68 22.77
C THR A 960 -10.21 31.15 22.69
N VAL A 961 -9.46 30.66 21.71
CA VAL A 961 -9.21 29.23 21.46
C VAL A 961 -7.74 28.91 21.80
N GLN A 962 -7.48 27.73 22.38
CA GLN A 962 -6.16 27.21 22.76
C GLN A 962 -5.53 26.38 21.64
#